data_AF-A0A812I849-F1
#
_entry.id   AF-A0A812I849-F1
#
_cell.length_a   1.000
_cell.length_b   1.000
_cell.length_c   1.000
_cell.angle_alpha   90.00
_cell.angle_beta   90.00
_cell.angle_gamma   90.00
#
_symmetry.space_group_name_H-M   'P 1'
#
loop_
_entity.id
_entity.type
_entity.pdbx_description
1 polymer ?
#
loop_
_entity_poly.entity_id
_entity_poly.type
_entity_poly.pdbx_seq_one_letter_code
_entity_poly.pdbx_strand_id
1 'polypeptide(L)'
;MSGGVAGLARKWTAAFLWCLLSLEADAVALESAELARGFTTLLLRLTEPVNVTTFSGCESVLSGASLQRMGTSPQCQWLLGGMALQVLLGHQPVLEPGDVVELLPSVGPALQTTVNSSELPQAMAALQLLPPQVQRCGLVDVVVDASLSSGGAGRLLAAEWRTGGSSQLQAGQVIQEFLALQNGSLSFTLPAATISGAVDAALAADTSLMLVRIELVLSTSNWLGLTNETSAVLEVDLSDAHLPVLEPSLSQSIRTNQSVSFRAATRYAELTTCAGVCRLQGNLLLGRCEHELGASLQNFLVTPWLLRFAAFSFPPGSSHQLRASAAFNATQVRRHVFQLDVAAAAPVVPVVTGPAVLPETCELVLDASQSFDPDRANEPQYFWSCAANDTAFNCHALSNFRTVTWTNTDGSGASGSALRISAGQLVEDVYTFNVTVIRATDRTSFGIASWMVEVQKASAVPITLSVPWYANQRLSGQLLGQLPEFAATVQVSDACGMSANVKWVWALVSHVSPSKILMYLDTTAVNLTDGEISVRAGALPDSYLVPGDTYAVALLESSSGTALADLAEAEVQGLRFARSVPFVADGAPSGGYIVCQPTVGAAIGTEFMLATSGWFDEDLARLVYAFYRFPLAAELSLVADAGGFSVSGTFNRPSVDWRNKSSPNYWSKLGGVFLGTSDASSLRLFLPPGEHMLAAVVEDELGAVSSAWLVGPLVQEPSSAASLATAALEFALRLGDAQIILNTLASTTFTMSADREREARSCRFKMSAACSRSFSHVLPDFQVVELLKTAGPSVAGTVSHFLMALLGSIASPTTGLDYLLEAALLMKTAFEEEASLRADQLRALLSKFGDAMVTGVAGSGEKHVKSLDHLADQMGLEVAVKDISLHDAVRHGVSVAGFSTLPLSEIEGQAGCGMVTGQITTWRRSNPYAWPNVSKDAPGRYVSNVTDVHVIEMRRCGAVLNISGAHALIGCCF
;
A
#
# COMPACT_ATOMS: atom_id res chain seq x y z
N MET A 1 18.20 77.64 32.08
CA MET A 1 18.52 76.26 32.51
C MET A 1 17.54 75.33 31.81
N SER A 2 17.85 74.96 30.57
CA SER A 2 16.98 74.12 29.73
C SER A 2 17.86 73.47 28.67
N GLY A 3 18.20 72.21 28.88
CA GLY A 3 19.05 71.43 27.99
C GLY A 3 19.59 70.23 28.74
N GLY A 4 18.97 69.06 28.58
CA GLY A 4 19.49 67.87 29.26
C GLY A 4 18.63 66.61 29.29
N VAL A 5 17.63 66.41 28.42
CA VAL A 5 16.85 65.15 28.44
C VAL A 5 16.75 64.45 27.08
N ALA A 6 16.99 65.14 25.95
CA ALA A 6 16.89 64.51 24.62
C ALA A 6 18.12 63.66 24.20
N GLY A 7 19.25 63.74 24.92
CA GLY A 7 20.50 63.07 24.54
C GLY A 7 20.67 61.63 25.05
N LEU A 8 19.93 61.23 26.09
CA LEU A 8 20.06 59.91 26.72
C LEU A 8 19.20 58.84 26.02
N ALA A 9 18.01 59.20 25.54
CA ALA A 9 17.13 58.25 24.82
C ALA A 9 17.73 57.80 23.47
N ARG A 10 18.48 58.66 22.78
CA ARG A 10 19.16 58.33 21.50
C ARG A 10 20.39 57.42 21.66
N LYS A 11 21.08 57.49 22.79
CA LYS A 11 22.25 56.61 23.05
C LYS A 11 21.82 55.20 23.49
N TRP A 12 20.72 55.08 24.21
CA TRP A 12 20.16 53.79 24.60
C TRP A 12 19.53 53.04 23.42
N THR A 13 18.84 53.74 22.51
CA THR A 13 18.31 53.10 21.29
C THR A 13 19.42 52.66 20.34
N ALA A 14 20.50 53.42 20.19
CA ALA A 14 21.65 53.00 19.37
C ALA A 14 22.40 51.80 19.97
N ALA A 15 22.57 51.73 21.30
CA ALA A 15 23.21 50.59 21.95
C ALA A 15 22.32 49.32 21.95
N PHE A 16 21.01 49.47 22.09
CA PHE A 16 20.06 48.36 22.01
C PHE A 16 19.91 47.84 20.57
N LEU A 17 19.95 48.73 19.56
CA LEU A 17 20.02 48.31 18.15
C LEU A 17 21.35 47.63 17.81
N TRP A 18 22.47 48.05 18.40
CA TRP A 18 23.78 47.42 18.15
C TRP A 18 23.91 46.06 18.86
N CYS A 19 23.31 45.88 20.04
CA CYS A 19 23.18 44.56 20.68
C CYS A 19 22.15 43.63 20.00
N LEU A 20 21.12 44.16 19.33
CA LEU A 20 20.19 43.37 18.52
C LEU A 20 20.71 43.08 17.10
N LEU A 21 21.73 43.81 16.64
CA LEU A 21 22.41 43.56 15.35
C LEU A 21 23.71 42.74 15.49
N SER A 22 24.08 42.38 16.71
CA SER A 22 25.11 41.37 17.01
C SER A 22 24.48 40.03 17.37
N LEU A 23 23.30 39.70 16.79
CA LEU A 23 22.91 38.30 16.67
C LEU A 23 24.02 37.62 15.86
N GLU A 24 24.60 36.58 16.44
CA GLU A 24 25.52 35.66 15.78
C GLU A 24 24.94 35.36 14.39
N ALA A 25 25.62 35.80 13.33
CA ALA A 25 25.36 35.22 12.02
C ALA A 25 25.69 33.75 12.21
N ASP A 26 24.66 32.90 12.22
CA ASP A 26 24.81 31.48 12.45
C ASP A 26 25.84 31.00 11.44
N ALA A 27 27.03 30.62 11.93
CA ALA A 27 28.10 30.22 11.05
C ALA A 27 27.59 29.03 10.23
N VAL A 28 27.61 29.16 8.90
CA VAL A 28 27.26 28.09 7.95
C VAL A 28 27.86 26.79 8.49
N ALA A 29 27.01 25.84 8.88
CA ALA A 29 27.40 24.57 9.45
C ALA A 29 26.83 23.43 8.62
N LEU A 30 27.52 22.30 8.61
CA LEU A 30 27.07 21.08 7.93
C LEU A 30 26.17 20.32 8.91
N GLU A 31 24.86 20.43 8.72
CA GLU A 31 23.83 19.86 9.59
C GLU A 31 23.86 18.32 9.53
N SER A 32 23.90 17.77 8.33
CA SER A 32 23.95 16.31 8.14
C SER A 32 24.69 15.92 6.85
N ALA A 33 25.21 14.69 6.85
CA ALA A 33 25.61 13.97 5.65
C ALA A 33 24.92 12.61 5.65
N GLU A 34 24.04 12.37 4.69
CA GLU A 34 23.20 11.18 4.65
C GLU A 34 23.39 10.41 3.33
N LEU A 35 23.65 9.11 3.41
CA LEU A 35 23.58 8.23 2.25
C LEU A 35 22.10 7.96 1.92
N ALA A 36 21.73 8.25 0.67
CA ALA A 36 20.37 8.14 0.16
C ALA A 36 20.35 7.40 -1.19
N ARG A 37 19.14 7.10 -1.68
CA ARG A 37 18.88 6.47 -2.99
C ARG A 37 19.67 5.17 -3.18
N GLY A 38 19.49 4.21 -2.28
CA GLY A 38 20.21 2.94 -2.32
C GLY A 38 21.73 3.10 -2.21
N PHE A 39 22.17 4.05 -1.37
CA PHE A 39 23.58 4.33 -1.08
C PHE A 39 24.42 4.78 -2.29
N THR A 40 23.77 5.24 -3.36
CA THR A 40 24.45 5.80 -4.55
C THR A 40 24.63 7.31 -4.48
N THR A 41 23.93 7.96 -3.55
CA THR A 41 23.92 9.41 -3.40
C THR A 41 24.28 9.77 -1.97
N LEU A 42 25.20 10.72 -1.79
CA LEU A 42 25.43 11.38 -0.51
C LEU A 42 24.77 12.75 -0.53
N LEU A 43 23.85 13.00 0.39
CA LEU A 43 23.20 14.29 0.58
C LEU A 43 23.83 15.02 1.75
N LEU A 44 24.41 16.19 1.50
CA LEU A 44 24.94 17.08 2.51
C LEU A 44 23.97 18.24 2.72
N ARG A 45 23.52 18.47 3.96
CA ARG A 45 22.63 19.58 4.31
C ARG A 45 23.38 20.65 5.10
N LEU A 46 23.16 21.91 4.77
CA LEU A 46 23.74 23.06 5.44
C LEU A 46 22.67 23.84 6.20
N THR A 47 23.06 24.44 7.32
CA THR A 47 22.17 25.28 8.14
C THR A 47 21.78 26.59 7.45
N GLU A 48 22.58 27.03 6.47
CA GLU A 48 22.35 28.26 5.71
C GLU A 48 22.71 28.08 4.22
N PRO A 49 22.07 28.83 3.30
CA PRO A 49 22.34 28.75 1.87
C PRO A 49 23.71 29.32 1.51
N VAL A 50 24.47 28.58 0.70
CA VAL A 50 25.76 29.04 0.15
C VAL A 50 25.58 29.64 -1.24
N ASN A 51 26.28 30.73 -1.55
CA ASN A 51 26.23 31.33 -2.89
C ASN A 51 26.92 30.41 -3.93
N VAL A 52 26.12 29.77 -4.76
CA VAL A 52 26.55 28.66 -5.63
C VAL A 52 27.16 29.11 -6.98
N THR A 53 27.15 30.40 -7.28
CA THR A 53 27.37 30.93 -8.65
C THR A 53 28.74 30.63 -9.27
N THR A 54 29.70 30.09 -8.52
CA THR A 54 31.09 29.86 -8.95
C THR A 54 31.54 28.40 -8.99
N PHE A 55 30.69 27.42 -8.70
CA PHE A 55 31.13 26.01 -8.56
C PHE A 55 30.90 25.18 -9.83
N SER A 56 31.97 24.57 -10.36
CA SER A 56 31.92 23.78 -11.60
C SER A 56 32.20 22.28 -11.42
N GLY A 57 32.29 21.77 -10.20
CA GLY A 57 32.48 20.34 -9.94
C GLY A 57 32.79 19.98 -8.48
N CYS A 58 32.75 18.68 -8.14
CA CYS A 58 32.96 18.20 -6.77
C CYS A 58 34.32 18.61 -6.17
N GLU A 59 35.37 18.72 -6.99
CA GLU A 59 36.72 19.11 -6.56
C GLU A 59 36.81 20.52 -5.98
N SER A 60 35.87 21.38 -6.32
CA SER A 60 35.81 22.77 -5.81
C SER A 60 35.11 22.91 -4.46
N VAL A 61 34.45 21.84 -4.01
CA VAL A 61 33.54 21.83 -2.84
C VAL A 61 34.00 20.82 -1.79
N LEU A 62 34.58 19.68 -2.19
CA LEU A 62 34.92 18.57 -1.30
C LEU A 62 36.43 18.39 -1.19
N SER A 63 36.89 17.96 -0.02
CA SER A 63 38.31 17.67 0.18
C SER A 63 38.76 16.48 -0.69
N GLY A 64 40.04 16.45 -1.08
CA GLY A 64 40.59 15.34 -1.86
C GLY A 64 40.43 13.97 -1.18
N ALA A 65 40.45 13.93 0.15
CA ALA A 65 40.23 12.72 0.92
C ALA A 65 38.78 12.23 0.84
N SER A 66 37.80 13.14 0.91
CA SER A 66 36.39 12.80 0.74
C SER A 66 36.08 12.36 -0.69
N LEU A 67 36.65 13.05 -1.70
CA LEU A 67 36.49 12.69 -3.11
C LEU A 67 37.01 11.30 -3.46
N GLN A 68 38.17 10.90 -2.91
CA GLN A 68 38.70 9.56 -3.12
C GLN A 68 37.74 8.47 -2.61
N ARG A 69 37.02 8.75 -1.52
CA ARG A 69 36.03 7.80 -0.97
C ARG A 69 34.75 7.73 -1.80
N MET A 70 34.44 8.77 -2.56
CA MET A 70 33.23 8.84 -3.39
C MET A 70 33.36 8.09 -4.72
N GLY A 71 34.51 7.47 -5.01
CA GLY A 71 34.74 6.72 -6.24
C GLY A 71 35.22 7.59 -7.40
N THR A 72 35.31 7.00 -8.60
CA THR A 72 35.82 7.71 -9.77
C THR A 72 34.72 8.52 -10.46
N SER A 73 34.97 9.81 -10.68
CA SER A 73 34.06 10.78 -11.32
C SER A 73 32.74 11.01 -10.56
N PRO A 74 32.76 11.38 -9.26
CA PRO A 74 31.54 11.77 -8.56
C PRO A 74 30.96 13.05 -9.18
N GLN A 75 29.64 13.16 -9.19
CA GLN A 75 28.93 14.34 -9.69
C GLN A 75 28.29 15.10 -8.54
N CYS A 76 28.46 16.42 -8.52
CA CYS A 76 27.95 17.27 -7.45
C CYS A 76 26.96 18.26 -8.01
N GLN A 77 25.79 18.32 -7.39
CA GLN A 77 24.71 19.22 -7.74
C GLN A 77 24.21 19.91 -6.48
N TRP A 78 24.12 21.22 -6.53
CA TRP A 78 23.51 22.00 -5.46
C TRP A 78 22.00 22.00 -5.61
N LEU A 79 21.31 21.81 -4.49
CA LEU A 79 19.87 21.82 -4.35
C LEU A 79 19.45 22.96 -3.42
N LEU A 80 18.15 23.28 -3.41
CA LEU A 80 17.54 24.19 -2.44
C LEU A 80 18.23 25.58 -2.37
N GLY A 81 18.65 26.12 -3.52
CA GLY A 81 19.32 27.42 -3.57
C GLY A 81 20.65 27.49 -2.80
N GLY A 82 21.34 26.36 -2.62
CA GLY A 82 22.62 26.28 -1.93
C GLY A 82 22.55 25.76 -0.50
N MET A 83 21.38 25.34 -0.01
CA MET A 83 21.24 24.73 1.34
C MET A 83 21.56 23.23 1.37
N ALA A 84 21.66 22.57 0.20
CA ALA A 84 22.06 21.18 0.15
C ALA A 84 22.97 20.90 -1.04
N LEU A 85 23.94 20.00 -0.84
CA LEU A 85 24.77 19.45 -1.89
C LEU A 85 24.45 17.97 -2.06
N GLN A 86 23.94 17.61 -3.24
CA GLN A 86 23.79 16.24 -3.65
C GLN A 86 25.06 15.77 -4.37
N VAL A 87 25.63 14.67 -3.89
CA VAL A 87 26.80 14.03 -4.49
C VAL A 87 26.39 12.66 -5.00
N LEU A 88 26.27 12.51 -6.32
CA LEU A 88 26.14 11.20 -6.94
C LEU A 88 27.52 10.54 -6.91
N LEU A 89 27.61 9.40 -6.22
CA LEU A 89 28.87 8.67 -6.08
C LEU A 89 29.33 8.14 -7.46
N GLY A 90 30.65 8.14 -7.65
CA GLY A 90 31.30 7.65 -8.86
C GLY A 90 31.38 6.13 -8.92
N HIS A 91 32.19 5.59 -9.82
CA HIS A 91 32.38 4.13 -9.90
C HIS A 91 33.27 3.65 -8.75
N GLN A 92 32.88 2.53 -8.12
CA GLN A 92 33.58 1.91 -6.99
C GLN A 92 33.82 2.86 -5.80
N PRO A 93 32.76 3.48 -5.23
CA PRO A 93 32.94 4.25 -3.99
C PRO A 93 33.42 3.33 -2.87
N VAL A 94 34.12 3.89 -1.89
CA VAL A 94 34.52 3.21 -0.64
C VAL A 94 33.97 3.92 0.61
N LEU A 95 33.11 4.92 0.41
CA LEU A 95 32.46 5.67 1.48
C LEU A 95 31.53 4.76 2.31
N GLU A 96 31.67 4.78 3.64
CA GLU A 96 30.89 3.98 4.59
C GLU A 96 30.17 4.87 5.63
N PRO A 97 29.06 4.42 6.27
CA PRO A 97 28.49 5.14 7.41
C PRO A 97 29.53 5.19 8.54
N GLY A 98 29.68 6.38 9.15
CA GLY A 98 30.72 6.70 10.13
C GLY A 98 31.95 7.38 9.53
N ASP A 99 32.10 7.39 8.20
CA ASP A 99 33.16 8.15 7.55
C ASP A 99 32.96 9.65 7.71
N VAL A 100 34.05 10.41 7.77
CA VAL A 100 34.00 11.88 7.83
C VAL A 100 34.09 12.46 6.43
N VAL A 101 33.13 13.33 6.09
CA VAL A 101 33.14 14.13 4.86
C VAL A 101 33.44 15.57 5.20
N GLU A 102 34.34 16.18 4.41
CA GLU A 102 34.84 17.54 4.63
C GLU A 102 34.58 18.42 3.41
N LEU A 103 33.95 19.57 3.67
CA LEU A 103 33.77 20.64 2.69
C LEU A 103 34.98 21.60 2.72
N LEU A 104 35.42 22.01 1.54
CA LEU A 104 36.54 22.92 1.36
C LEU A 104 36.22 24.34 1.87
N PRO A 105 37.23 25.11 2.31
CA PRO A 105 37.04 26.46 2.82
C PRO A 105 36.50 27.49 1.80
N SER A 106 36.46 27.13 0.52
CA SER A 106 35.83 27.92 -0.54
C SER A 106 34.31 28.10 -0.33
N VAL A 107 33.72 27.31 0.56
CA VAL A 107 32.27 27.26 0.87
C VAL A 107 31.97 27.90 2.24
N GLY A 108 32.99 28.22 3.04
CA GLY A 108 32.88 28.69 4.43
C GLY A 108 34.11 28.31 5.28
N PRO A 109 34.06 28.32 6.63
CA PRO A 109 35.04 27.59 7.43
C PRO A 109 35.04 26.09 7.04
N ALA A 110 36.13 25.35 7.24
CA ALA A 110 36.13 23.92 6.93
C ALA A 110 35.06 23.20 7.78
N LEU A 111 34.07 22.60 7.11
CA LEU A 111 32.96 21.91 7.76
C LEU A 111 33.15 20.41 7.60
N GLN A 112 33.07 19.70 8.73
CA GLN A 112 33.17 18.25 8.78
C GLN A 112 31.91 17.69 9.42
N THR A 113 31.42 16.59 8.89
CA THR A 113 30.36 15.80 9.54
C THR A 113 30.56 14.33 9.23
N THR A 114 29.98 13.47 10.06
CA THR A 114 29.98 12.02 9.86
C THR A 114 28.85 11.61 8.95
N VAL A 115 29.14 10.75 7.98
CA VAL A 115 28.17 10.15 7.09
C VAL A 115 27.27 9.21 7.88
N ASN A 116 25.98 9.50 7.90
CA ASN A 116 24.96 8.66 8.49
C ASN A 116 24.13 8.00 7.38
N SER A 117 23.37 6.98 7.76
CA SER A 117 22.34 6.38 6.91
C SER A 117 21.11 6.10 7.77
N SER A 118 19.94 6.54 7.32
CA SER A 118 18.66 6.17 7.92
C SER A 118 18.27 4.73 7.58
N GLU A 119 18.85 4.18 6.51
CA GLU A 119 18.58 2.83 6.00
C GLU A 119 19.72 1.86 6.35
N LEU A 120 19.38 0.60 6.62
CA LEU A 120 20.35 -0.49 6.68
C LEU A 120 20.40 -1.14 5.29
N PRO A 121 21.58 -1.17 4.61
CA PRO A 121 21.66 -1.77 3.28
C PRO A 121 21.39 -3.27 3.37
N GLN A 122 20.45 -3.76 2.58
CA GLN A 122 20.11 -5.17 2.51
C GLN A 122 20.71 -5.78 1.24
N ALA A 123 21.37 -6.92 1.38
CA ALA A 123 21.93 -7.68 0.26
C ALA A 123 20.86 -8.61 -0.34
N MET A 124 19.72 -8.09 -0.81
CA MET A 124 18.68 -8.95 -1.40
C MET A 124 18.93 -9.20 -2.88
N ALA A 125 18.75 -10.44 -3.32
CA ALA A 125 18.83 -10.82 -4.72
C ALA A 125 17.85 -11.97 -4.96
N ALA A 126 17.13 -11.97 -6.07
CA ALA A 126 16.27 -13.09 -6.45
C ALA A 126 16.96 -13.96 -7.51
N LEU A 127 17.03 -15.27 -7.26
CA LEU A 127 17.62 -16.23 -8.18
C LEU A 127 16.57 -16.77 -9.14
N GLN A 128 16.82 -16.68 -10.46
CA GLN A 128 15.97 -17.23 -11.50
C GLN A 128 16.73 -18.21 -12.39
N LEU A 129 16.07 -19.32 -12.71
CA LEU A 129 16.56 -20.33 -13.65
C LEU A 129 15.70 -20.30 -14.91
N LEU A 130 16.35 -20.11 -16.05
CA LEU A 130 15.69 -19.92 -17.34
C LEU A 130 16.17 -21.01 -18.31
N PRO A 131 15.44 -22.13 -18.43
CA PRO A 131 14.25 -22.53 -17.67
C PRO A 131 14.56 -23.24 -16.34
N PRO A 132 13.58 -23.35 -15.41
CA PRO A 132 13.73 -24.08 -14.16
C PRO A 132 13.61 -25.60 -14.33
N GLN A 133 13.17 -26.07 -15.50
CA GLN A 133 13.12 -27.48 -15.86
C GLN A 133 13.73 -27.70 -17.24
N VAL A 134 14.64 -28.66 -17.34
CA VAL A 134 15.33 -29.03 -18.58
C VAL A 134 15.38 -30.53 -18.75
N GLN A 135 15.79 -30.98 -19.94
CA GLN A 135 16.22 -32.36 -20.14
C GLN A 135 17.71 -32.49 -19.90
N ARG A 136 18.21 -33.73 -19.87
CA ARG A 136 19.63 -34.07 -19.72
C ARG A 136 20.60 -33.23 -20.57
N CYS A 137 20.19 -32.86 -21.79
CA CYS A 137 21.00 -32.08 -22.73
C CYS A 137 20.56 -30.60 -22.88
N GLY A 138 19.74 -30.10 -21.95
CA GLY A 138 19.28 -28.72 -21.96
C GLY A 138 20.36 -27.72 -21.53
N LEU A 139 20.13 -26.45 -21.83
CA LEU A 139 20.92 -25.32 -21.31
C LEU A 139 20.03 -24.56 -20.33
N VAL A 140 20.63 -24.04 -19.26
CA VAL A 140 19.92 -23.21 -18.26
C VAL A 140 20.67 -21.91 -18.12
N ASP A 141 20.01 -20.80 -18.44
CA ASP A 141 20.51 -19.48 -18.11
C ASP A 141 20.15 -19.18 -16.64
N VAL A 142 21.16 -18.90 -15.83
CA VAL A 142 21.02 -18.51 -14.43
C VAL A 142 21.13 -17.00 -14.36
N VAL A 143 20.05 -16.36 -13.93
CA VAL A 143 19.96 -14.90 -13.84
C VAL A 143 19.67 -14.52 -12.41
N VAL A 144 20.47 -13.60 -11.87
CA VAL A 144 20.25 -13.00 -10.56
C VAL A 144 19.63 -11.63 -10.76
N ASP A 145 18.42 -11.46 -10.24
CA ASP A 145 17.80 -10.15 -10.14
C ASP A 145 18.26 -9.48 -8.84
N ALA A 146 19.26 -8.62 -8.97
CA ALA A 146 19.78 -7.80 -7.87
C ALA A 146 19.06 -6.44 -7.75
N SER A 147 17.99 -6.19 -8.51
CA SER A 147 17.22 -4.93 -8.42
C SER A 147 16.56 -4.73 -7.06
N LEU A 148 16.30 -5.83 -6.34
CA LEU A 148 15.78 -5.84 -4.98
C LEU A 148 16.84 -5.47 -3.93
N SER A 149 18.12 -5.35 -4.32
CA SER A 149 19.22 -5.03 -3.40
C SER A 149 19.39 -3.52 -3.21
N SER A 150 19.12 -3.03 -2.00
CA SER A 150 19.58 -1.69 -1.60
C SER A 150 21.08 -1.66 -1.33
N GLY A 151 21.69 -2.82 -1.09
CA GLY A 151 23.11 -2.98 -0.78
C GLY A 151 24.08 -2.85 -1.96
N GLY A 152 23.59 -2.69 -3.19
CA GLY A 152 24.44 -2.49 -4.37
C GLY A 152 25.29 -1.22 -4.26
N ALA A 153 24.70 -0.07 -3.91
CA ALA A 153 25.43 1.21 -3.76
C ALA A 153 26.30 1.62 -4.98
N GLY A 154 25.97 1.17 -6.19
CA GLY A 154 26.83 1.33 -7.37
C GLY A 154 28.09 0.44 -7.37
N ARG A 155 28.17 -0.50 -6.44
CA ARG A 155 29.18 -1.57 -6.31
C ARG A 155 28.56 -2.90 -6.73
N LEU A 156 29.39 -3.81 -7.24
CA LEU A 156 28.94 -5.17 -7.54
C LEU A 156 28.75 -5.94 -6.24
N LEU A 157 27.63 -6.65 -6.10
CA LEU A 157 27.44 -7.62 -5.02
C LEU A 157 28.46 -8.75 -5.19
N ALA A 158 29.07 -9.18 -4.09
CA ALA A 158 29.86 -10.40 -4.11
C ALA A 158 28.89 -11.58 -4.12
N ALA A 159 29.08 -12.49 -5.09
CA ALA A 159 28.25 -13.67 -5.26
C ALA A 159 29.07 -14.93 -4.97
N GLU A 160 28.58 -15.76 -4.05
CA GLU A 160 29.12 -17.08 -3.78
C GLU A 160 28.06 -18.14 -4.11
N TRP A 161 28.42 -19.07 -4.97
CA TRP A 161 27.52 -20.09 -5.48
C TRP A 161 27.80 -21.46 -4.85
N ARG A 162 26.74 -22.14 -4.43
CA ARG A 162 26.81 -23.51 -3.93
C ARG A 162 25.55 -24.30 -4.25
N THR A 163 25.62 -25.60 -4.06
CA THR A 163 24.48 -26.50 -4.17
C THR A 163 23.76 -26.61 -2.83
N GLY A 164 22.42 -26.61 -2.88
CA GLY A 164 21.58 -26.68 -1.70
C GLY A 164 21.32 -28.11 -1.23
N GLY A 165 20.83 -28.23 0.01
CA GLY A 165 20.59 -29.52 0.66
C GLY A 165 19.49 -30.37 0.03
N SER A 166 18.64 -29.79 -0.81
CA SER A 166 17.62 -30.53 -1.57
C SER A 166 18.15 -31.13 -2.89
N SER A 167 19.40 -30.85 -3.25
CA SER A 167 20.07 -31.49 -4.39
C SER A 167 20.27 -32.99 -4.15
N GLN A 168 20.11 -33.80 -5.18
CA GLN A 168 20.63 -35.17 -5.16
C GLN A 168 22.15 -35.11 -5.03
N LEU A 169 22.71 -35.79 -4.02
CA LEU A 169 24.10 -35.61 -3.57
C LEU A 169 25.13 -35.70 -4.72
N GLN A 170 24.99 -36.71 -5.58
CA GLN A 170 25.92 -37.00 -6.67
C GLN A 170 25.80 -36.01 -7.83
N ALA A 171 24.57 -35.60 -8.17
CA ALA A 171 24.34 -34.53 -9.14
C ALA A 171 24.85 -33.18 -8.62
N GLY A 172 24.60 -32.88 -7.34
CA GLY A 172 25.07 -31.67 -6.67
C GLY A 172 26.59 -31.55 -6.68
N GLN A 173 27.33 -32.63 -6.44
CA GLN A 173 28.79 -32.63 -6.49
C GLN A 173 29.35 -32.22 -7.86
N VAL A 174 28.79 -32.75 -8.96
CA VAL A 174 29.22 -32.39 -10.33
C VAL A 174 28.95 -30.91 -10.62
N ILE A 175 27.78 -30.41 -10.21
CA ILE A 175 27.39 -29.02 -10.45
C ILE A 175 28.20 -28.06 -9.55
N GLN A 176 28.53 -28.45 -8.32
CA GLN A 176 29.28 -27.64 -7.36
C GLN A 176 30.65 -27.19 -7.89
N GLU A 177 31.35 -28.06 -8.63
CA GLU A 177 32.64 -27.70 -9.25
C GLU A 177 32.48 -26.57 -10.27
N PHE A 178 31.40 -26.60 -11.06
CA PHE A 178 31.10 -25.55 -12.02
C PHE A 178 30.68 -24.25 -11.32
N LEU A 179 29.83 -24.33 -10.29
CA LEU A 179 29.38 -23.16 -9.53
C LEU A 179 30.52 -22.41 -8.86
N ALA A 180 31.50 -23.12 -8.30
CA ALA A 180 32.67 -22.49 -7.69
C ALA A 180 33.47 -21.62 -8.68
N LEU A 181 33.46 -21.97 -9.98
CA LEU A 181 34.09 -21.17 -11.05
C LEU A 181 33.28 -19.91 -11.41
N GLN A 182 32.01 -19.85 -11.01
CA GLN A 182 31.12 -18.70 -11.26
C GLN A 182 31.06 -17.72 -10.07
N ASN A 183 31.81 -17.96 -8.99
CA ASN A 183 31.91 -17.03 -7.86
C ASN A 183 32.32 -15.63 -8.34
N GLY A 184 31.57 -14.61 -7.92
CA GLY A 184 31.69 -13.23 -8.36
C GLY A 184 30.84 -12.85 -9.58
N SER A 185 30.21 -13.82 -10.27
CA SER A 185 29.26 -13.53 -11.35
C SER A 185 27.80 -13.55 -10.85
N LEU A 186 27.00 -12.59 -11.33
CA LEU A 186 25.56 -12.51 -11.10
C LEU A 186 24.73 -13.13 -12.24
N SER A 187 25.38 -13.65 -13.28
CA SER A 187 24.70 -14.42 -14.33
C SER A 187 25.66 -15.35 -15.04
N PHE A 188 25.18 -16.53 -15.42
CA PHE A 188 25.94 -17.49 -16.20
C PHE A 188 25.00 -18.52 -16.84
N THR A 189 25.49 -19.24 -17.85
CA THR A 189 24.75 -20.36 -18.45
C THR A 189 25.33 -21.67 -17.92
N LEU A 190 24.50 -22.54 -17.34
CA LEU A 190 24.88 -23.94 -17.08
C LEU A 190 24.98 -24.69 -18.41
N PRO A 191 26.17 -25.21 -18.77
CA PRO A 191 26.35 -25.97 -19.99
C PRO A 191 25.63 -27.31 -19.94
N ALA A 192 25.09 -27.74 -21.09
CA ALA A 192 24.43 -29.04 -21.23
C ALA A 192 25.33 -30.22 -20.82
N ALA A 193 26.65 -30.12 -21.06
CA ALA A 193 27.61 -31.14 -20.66
C ALA A 193 27.66 -31.31 -19.13
N THR A 194 27.62 -30.21 -18.37
CA THR A 194 27.61 -30.24 -16.90
C THR A 194 26.31 -30.86 -16.38
N ILE A 195 25.17 -30.49 -16.97
CA ILE A 195 23.85 -31.05 -16.61
C ILE A 195 23.79 -32.55 -16.91
N SER A 196 24.27 -32.98 -18.08
CA SER A 196 24.33 -34.40 -18.42
C SER A 196 25.24 -35.18 -17.48
N GLY A 197 26.42 -34.63 -17.13
CA GLY A 197 27.33 -35.27 -16.18
C GLY A 197 26.71 -35.42 -14.78
N ALA A 198 25.95 -34.42 -14.34
CA ALA A 198 25.21 -34.47 -13.07
C ALA A 198 24.10 -35.53 -13.08
N VAL A 199 23.38 -35.65 -14.20
CA VAL A 199 22.38 -36.71 -14.42
C VAL A 199 23.03 -38.10 -14.40
N ASP A 200 24.15 -38.27 -15.09
CA ASP A 200 24.89 -39.55 -15.12
C ASP A 200 25.34 -39.97 -13.72
N ALA A 201 25.85 -39.03 -12.93
CA ALA A 201 26.26 -39.28 -11.56
C ALA A 201 25.08 -39.67 -10.66
N ALA A 202 23.91 -39.04 -10.83
CA ALA A 202 22.69 -39.41 -10.10
C ALA A 202 22.15 -40.79 -10.51
N LEU A 203 22.08 -41.07 -11.82
CA LEU A 203 21.63 -42.37 -12.34
C LEU A 203 22.55 -43.52 -11.97
N ALA A 204 23.86 -43.27 -11.86
CA ALA A 204 24.82 -44.25 -11.35
C ALA A 204 24.58 -44.61 -9.88
N ALA A 205 24.03 -43.67 -9.09
CA ALA A 205 23.65 -43.88 -7.70
C ALA A 205 22.26 -44.51 -7.55
N ASP A 206 21.30 -44.12 -8.39
CA ASP A 206 19.93 -44.64 -8.41
C ASP A 206 19.36 -44.66 -9.84
N THR A 207 19.26 -45.85 -10.42
CA THR A 207 18.74 -46.06 -11.78
C THR A 207 17.22 -45.92 -11.87
N SER A 208 16.50 -45.79 -10.76
CA SER A 208 15.03 -45.68 -10.73
C SER A 208 14.53 -44.23 -10.82
N LEU A 209 15.45 -43.26 -10.87
CA LEU A 209 15.11 -41.86 -10.98
C LEU A 209 14.40 -41.58 -12.31
N MET A 210 13.27 -40.87 -12.22
CA MET A 210 12.58 -40.27 -13.38
C MET A 210 12.91 -38.78 -13.52
N LEU A 211 13.46 -38.18 -12.47
CA LEU A 211 13.81 -36.77 -12.38
C LEU A 211 15.06 -36.62 -11.50
N VAL A 212 15.96 -35.71 -11.88
CA VAL A 212 17.11 -35.28 -11.08
C VAL A 212 16.86 -33.87 -10.59
N ARG A 213 16.95 -33.65 -9.27
CA ARG A 213 16.78 -32.32 -8.65
C ARG A 213 18.12 -31.75 -8.21
N ILE A 214 18.37 -30.51 -8.61
CA ILE A 214 19.59 -29.76 -8.28
C ILE A 214 19.16 -28.40 -7.74
N GLU A 215 19.44 -28.12 -6.48
CA GLU A 215 19.21 -26.81 -5.88
C GLU A 215 20.46 -25.94 -6.02
N LEU A 216 20.29 -24.78 -6.63
CA LEU A 216 21.30 -23.75 -6.76
C LEU A 216 21.07 -22.74 -5.64
N VAL A 217 22.08 -22.52 -4.80
CA VAL A 217 22.06 -21.54 -3.70
C VAL A 217 23.07 -20.45 -4.03
N LEU A 218 22.58 -19.22 -4.00
CA LEU A 218 23.37 -18.00 -4.13
C LEU A 218 23.44 -17.32 -2.77
N SER A 219 24.65 -17.13 -2.26
CA SER A 219 24.92 -16.18 -1.18
C SER A 219 25.42 -14.88 -1.78
N THR A 220 24.66 -13.79 -1.61
CA THR A 220 25.10 -12.45 -1.99
C THR A 220 25.55 -11.69 -0.77
N SER A 221 26.76 -11.12 -0.81
CA SER A 221 27.22 -10.14 0.17
C SER A 221 27.26 -8.73 -0.42
N ASN A 222 26.79 -7.76 0.36
CA ASN A 222 27.02 -6.35 0.04
C ASN A 222 28.41 -5.91 0.51
N TRP A 223 28.76 -4.66 0.23
CA TRP A 223 30.06 -4.08 0.58
C TRP A 223 30.29 -3.90 2.09
N LEU A 224 29.24 -3.99 2.92
CA LEU A 224 29.35 -4.04 4.38
C LEU A 224 29.53 -5.47 4.92
N GLY A 225 29.61 -6.48 4.05
CA GLY A 225 29.72 -7.88 4.42
C GLY A 225 28.42 -8.50 4.94
N LEU A 226 27.29 -7.79 4.83
CA LEU A 226 25.98 -8.39 5.12
C LEU A 226 25.63 -9.36 4.00
N THR A 227 25.26 -10.58 4.38
CA THR A 227 24.97 -11.67 3.46
C THR A 227 23.49 -12.00 3.44
N ASN A 228 22.99 -12.44 2.30
CA ASN A 228 21.69 -13.06 2.15
C ASN A 228 21.80 -14.26 1.23
N GLU A 229 20.98 -15.26 1.47
CA GLU A 229 20.96 -16.48 0.68
C GLU A 229 19.62 -16.63 -0.04
N THR A 230 19.68 -16.94 -1.32
CA THR A 230 18.52 -17.34 -2.10
C THR A 230 18.79 -18.63 -2.84
N SER A 231 17.74 -19.41 -3.10
CA SER A 231 17.88 -20.67 -3.80
C SER A 231 16.81 -20.87 -4.87
N ALA A 232 17.15 -21.67 -5.87
CA ALA A 232 16.26 -22.07 -6.95
C ALA A 232 16.54 -23.53 -7.30
N VAL A 233 15.48 -24.30 -7.58
CA VAL A 233 15.59 -25.73 -7.89
C VAL A 233 15.49 -25.93 -9.41
N LEU A 234 16.55 -26.51 -9.97
CA LEU A 234 16.58 -27.05 -11.31
C LEU A 234 16.06 -28.49 -11.31
N GLU A 235 15.03 -28.75 -12.09
CA GLU A 235 14.51 -30.09 -12.32
C GLU A 235 14.98 -30.61 -13.69
N VAL A 236 15.69 -31.73 -13.71
CA VAL A 236 16.17 -32.36 -14.94
C VAL A 236 15.34 -33.62 -15.21
N ASP A 237 14.53 -33.55 -16.26
CA ASP A 237 13.71 -34.65 -16.75
C ASP A 237 14.58 -35.67 -17.50
N LEU A 238 14.45 -36.94 -17.10
CA LEU A 238 15.20 -38.06 -17.67
C LEU A 238 14.47 -38.72 -18.84
N SER A 239 13.28 -38.25 -19.21
CA SER A 239 12.58 -38.73 -20.40
C SER A 239 13.28 -38.26 -21.68
N ASP A 240 13.35 -39.15 -22.68
CA ASP A 240 13.91 -38.85 -24.01
C ASP A 240 13.01 -37.95 -24.88
N ALA A 241 11.87 -37.47 -24.36
CA ALA A 241 10.87 -36.75 -25.13
C ALA A 241 11.23 -35.26 -25.25
N HIS A 242 11.62 -34.76 -26.43
CA HIS A 242 11.98 -33.35 -26.63
C HIS A 242 10.92 -32.37 -26.09
N LEU A 243 11.24 -31.62 -25.04
CA LEU A 243 10.32 -30.68 -24.40
C LEU A 243 10.50 -29.27 -24.97
N PRO A 244 9.45 -28.62 -25.52
CA PRO A 244 9.51 -27.21 -25.85
C PRO A 244 9.54 -26.38 -24.56
N VAL A 245 10.57 -25.56 -24.42
CA VAL A 245 10.70 -24.60 -23.32
C VAL A 245 10.07 -23.28 -23.75
N LEU A 246 8.98 -22.86 -23.10
CA LEU A 246 8.40 -21.52 -23.27
C LEU A 246 9.14 -20.54 -22.35
N GLU A 247 9.85 -19.57 -22.92
CA GLU A 247 10.42 -18.47 -22.13
C GLU A 247 9.27 -17.63 -21.51
N PRO A 248 9.24 -17.45 -20.18
CA PRO A 248 8.25 -16.60 -19.54
C PRO A 248 8.51 -15.13 -19.90
N SER A 249 7.49 -14.47 -20.45
CA SER A 249 7.38 -13.01 -20.39
C SER A 249 6.90 -12.67 -18.99
N LEU A 250 7.52 -11.69 -18.33
CA LEU A 250 7.03 -11.15 -17.06
C LEU A 250 5.55 -10.76 -17.20
N SER A 251 4.77 -10.93 -16.13
CA SER A 251 3.42 -10.37 -16.01
C SER A 251 3.49 -8.87 -16.26
N GLN A 252 2.56 -8.34 -17.04
CA GLN A 252 2.55 -6.92 -17.40
C GLN A 252 1.30 -6.25 -16.85
N SER A 253 1.49 -5.07 -16.25
CA SER A 253 0.41 -4.15 -15.90
C SER A 253 0.39 -3.04 -16.95
N ILE A 254 -0.75 -2.85 -17.60
CA ILE A 254 -0.92 -1.82 -18.64
C ILE A 254 -2.10 -0.92 -18.33
N ARG A 255 -2.10 0.28 -18.89
CA ARG A 255 -3.33 1.09 -19.02
C ARG A 255 -4.10 0.67 -20.26
N THR A 256 -5.42 0.88 -20.24
CA THR A 256 -6.34 0.56 -21.35
C THR A 256 -5.86 1.14 -22.68
N ASN A 257 -5.21 2.31 -22.66
CA ASN A 257 -4.73 3.02 -23.85
C ASN A 257 -3.31 2.61 -24.33
N GLN A 258 -2.67 1.62 -23.69
CA GLN A 258 -1.32 1.16 -24.05
C GLN A 258 -1.37 -0.10 -24.91
N SER A 259 -0.45 -0.22 -25.87
CA SER A 259 -0.24 -1.47 -26.61
C SER A 259 0.64 -2.41 -25.79
N VAL A 260 0.33 -3.70 -25.80
CA VAL A 260 1.08 -4.72 -25.05
C VAL A 260 1.67 -5.77 -25.99
N SER A 261 2.87 -6.26 -25.67
CA SER A 261 3.53 -7.30 -26.44
C SER A 261 4.03 -8.44 -25.58
N PHE A 262 3.71 -9.66 -25.98
CA PHE A 262 4.13 -10.90 -25.32
C PHE A 262 5.10 -11.64 -26.20
N ARG A 263 6.24 -12.03 -25.63
CA ARG A 263 7.21 -12.88 -26.32
C ARG A 263 7.09 -14.32 -25.83
N ALA A 264 6.92 -15.25 -26.75
CA ALA A 264 6.95 -16.69 -26.49
C ALA A 264 8.04 -17.29 -27.39
N ALA A 265 9.21 -17.60 -26.83
CA ALA A 265 10.24 -18.34 -27.56
C ALA A 265 10.17 -19.82 -27.18
N THR A 266 10.27 -20.71 -28.17
CA THR A 266 10.54 -22.13 -27.94
C THR A 266 12.02 -22.41 -28.21
N ARG A 267 12.81 -22.69 -27.18
CA ARG A 267 14.17 -23.22 -27.38
C ARG A 267 14.12 -24.75 -27.43
N TYR A 268 14.64 -25.31 -28.51
CA TYR A 268 15.03 -26.72 -28.54
C TYR A 268 16.47 -26.82 -28.04
N ALA A 269 16.78 -27.84 -27.24
CA ALA A 269 18.17 -28.19 -27.01
C ALA A 269 18.81 -28.51 -28.38
N GLU A 270 19.83 -27.76 -28.78
CA GLU A 270 20.65 -28.18 -29.92
C GLU A 270 21.35 -29.49 -29.51
N LEU A 271 20.82 -30.60 -30.02
CA LEU A 271 21.32 -31.97 -29.82
C LEU A 271 22.78 -32.19 -30.25
N THR A 272 23.47 -31.17 -30.76
CA THR A 272 24.86 -31.24 -31.20
C THR A 272 25.87 -31.32 -30.05
N THR A 273 25.49 -30.99 -28.81
CA THR A 273 26.43 -30.97 -27.66
C THR A 273 26.40 -32.23 -26.77
N CYS A 274 25.37 -33.07 -26.87
CA CYS A 274 25.40 -34.44 -26.35
C CYS A 274 25.88 -35.34 -27.50
N ALA A 275 27.14 -35.77 -27.45
CA ALA A 275 27.83 -36.40 -28.58
C ALA A 275 27.10 -37.64 -29.15
N GLY A 276 26.26 -37.44 -30.17
CA GLY A 276 25.74 -38.49 -31.05
C GLY A 276 24.21 -38.49 -31.24
N VAL A 277 23.79 -38.38 -32.51
CA VAL A 277 22.49 -38.77 -33.12
C VAL A 277 21.50 -37.63 -33.50
N CYS A 278 21.14 -37.68 -34.81
CA CYS A 278 20.04 -37.11 -35.61
C CYS A 278 19.43 -35.72 -35.31
N ARG A 279 19.70 -34.78 -36.23
CA ARG A 279 18.91 -33.55 -36.44
C ARG A 279 17.48 -33.90 -36.90
N LEU A 280 16.48 -33.68 -36.06
CA LEU A 280 15.08 -33.56 -36.50
C LEU A 280 14.83 -32.12 -36.95
N GLN A 281 14.80 -31.87 -38.26
CA GLN A 281 14.20 -30.66 -38.83
C GLN A 281 12.67 -30.80 -38.76
N GLY A 282 12.08 -30.49 -37.60
CA GLY A 282 10.63 -30.37 -37.46
C GLY A 282 10.15 -29.03 -38.00
N ASN A 283 9.22 -29.03 -38.96
CA ASN A 283 8.51 -27.82 -39.36
C ASN A 283 7.62 -27.36 -38.18
N LEU A 284 7.92 -26.18 -37.64
CA LEU A 284 7.11 -25.56 -36.59
C LEU A 284 5.80 -25.07 -37.21
N LEU A 285 4.69 -25.76 -36.93
CA LEU A 285 3.36 -25.33 -37.35
C LEU A 285 2.77 -24.45 -36.25
N LEU A 286 2.54 -23.16 -36.55
CA LEU A 286 1.83 -22.26 -35.64
C LEU A 286 0.37 -22.77 -35.51
N GLY A 287 -0.03 -23.16 -34.31
CA GLY A 287 -1.40 -23.55 -33.99
C GLY A 287 -2.38 -22.37 -34.12
N ARG A 288 -3.66 -22.69 -34.30
CA ARG A 288 -4.77 -21.72 -34.40
C ARG A 288 -4.81 -20.85 -33.14
N CYS A 289 -4.78 -19.52 -33.29
CA CYS A 289 -5.09 -18.59 -32.20
C CYS A 289 -6.62 -18.48 -32.06
N GLU A 290 -7.17 -19.00 -30.97
CA GLU A 290 -8.57 -18.79 -30.60
C GLU A 290 -8.62 -17.74 -29.50
N HIS A 291 -9.34 -16.65 -29.73
CA HIS A 291 -9.50 -15.55 -28.78
C HIS A 291 -11.00 -15.39 -28.49
N GLU A 292 -11.41 -15.67 -27.25
CA GLU A 292 -12.83 -15.67 -26.87
C GLU A 292 -13.42 -14.24 -26.75
N LEU A 293 -12.59 -13.19 -26.65
CA LEU A 293 -13.01 -11.84 -26.24
C LEU A 293 -13.12 -10.79 -27.37
N GLY A 294 -13.05 -11.16 -28.65
CA GLY A 294 -13.30 -10.20 -29.75
C GLY A 294 -12.30 -9.03 -29.90
N ALA A 295 -11.19 -8.99 -29.14
CA ALA A 295 -10.14 -7.99 -29.28
C ALA A 295 -9.47 -8.03 -30.66
N SER A 296 -9.25 -6.87 -31.29
CA SER A 296 -8.63 -6.79 -32.62
C SER A 296 -7.10 -6.97 -32.52
N LEU A 297 -6.60 -8.16 -32.83
CA LEU A 297 -5.18 -8.43 -33.02
C LEU A 297 -4.66 -7.62 -34.23
N GLN A 298 -3.71 -6.71 -33.99
CA GLN A 298 -3.07 -5.94 -35.07
C GLN A 298 -1.71 -6.57 -35.41
N ASN A 299 -1.63 -7.18 -36.59
CA ASN A 299 -0.43 -7.64 -37.29
C ASN A 299 0.39 -8.79 -36.67
N PHE A 300 0.41 -9.91 -37.40
CA PHE A 300 1.51 -10.87 -37.39
C PHE A 300 2.73 -10.26 -38.09
N LEU A 301 3.55 -9.46 -37.40
CA LEU A 301 4.91 -9.27 -37.87
C LEU A 301 5.60 -10.63 -37.82
N VAL A 302 6.31 -10.98 -38.90
CA VAL A 302 6.91 -12.31 -39.16
C VAL A 302 8.11 -12.57 -38.23
N THR A 303 7.85 -12.63 -36.93
CA THR A 303 8.62 -13.37 -35.95
C THR A 303 7.59 -14.20 -35.19
N PRO A 304 7.59 -15.55 -35.30
CA PRO A 304 6.55 -16.42 -34.71
C PRO A 304 6.53 -16.44 -33.17
N TRP A 305 7.22 -15.49 -32.54
CA TRP A 305 7.53 -15.43 -31.12
C TRP A 305 6.99 -14.17 -30.44
N LEU A 306 6.31 -13.25 -31.14
CA LEU A 306 5.84 -11.99 -30.58
C LEU A 306 4.35 -11.76 -30.88
N LEU A 307 3.51 -11.73 -29.86
CA LEU A 307 2.09 -11.37 -29.93
C LEU A 307 1.94 -9.91 -29.52
N ARG A 308 1.29 -9.07 -30.35
CA ARG A 308 1.01 -7.67 -30.02
C ARG A 308 -0.48 -7.39 -30.01
N PHE A 309 -0.96 -6.77 -28.94
CA PHE A 309 -2.34 -6.29 -28.82
C PHE A 309 -2.35 -4.76 -28.96
N ALA A 310 -3.34 -4.23 -29.67
CA ALA A 310 -3.51 -2.79 -29.85
C ALA A 310 -3.97 -2.14 -28.53
N ALA A 311 -3.79 -0.82 -28.42
CA ALA A 311 -4.47 -0.05 -27.38
C ALA A 311 -5.99 -0.29 -27.43
N PHE A 312 -6.64 -0.23 -26.28
CA PHE A 312 -8.08 -0.43 -26.07
C PHE A 312 -8.59 -1.84 -26.42
N SER A 313 -7.68 -2.81 -26.58
CA SER A 313 -8.04 -4.22 -26.83
C SER A 313 -8.71 -4.91 -25.64
N PHE A 314 -8.50 -4.38 -24.44
CA PHE A 314 -8.93 -4.97 -23.18
C PHE A 314 -9.76 -3.96 -22.39
N PRO A 315 -10.80 -4.40 -21.64
CA PRO A 315 -11.54 -3.51 -20.74
C PRO A 315 -10.65 -2.90 -19.64
N PRO A 316 -10.96 -1.70 -19.13
CA PRO A 316 -10.29 -1.18 -17.94
C PRO A 316 -10.65 -1.99 -16.69
N GLY A 317 -9.69 -2.18 -15.79
CA GLY A 317 -9.89 -2.90 -14.52
C GLY A 317 -10.10 -4.40 -14.68
N SER A 318 -9.80 -4.98 -15.85
CA SER A 318 -9.85 -6.42 -16.04
C SER A 318 -8.46 -7.04 -15.92
N SER A 319 -8.42 -8.33 -15.60
CA SER A 319 -7.21 -9.15 -15.67
C SER A 319 -7.43 -10.21 -16.73
N HIS A 320 -6.43 -10.40 -17.57
CA HIS A 320 -6.46 -11.35 -18.66
C HIS A 320 -5.35 -12.36 -18.50
N GLN A 321 -5.67 -13.59 -18.89
CA GLN A 321 -4.71 -14.65 -19.01
C GLN A 321 -4.49 -14.96 -20.47
N LEU A 322 -3.25 -14.87 -20.91
CA LEU A 322 -2.83 -15.25 -22.24
C LEU A 322 -2.15 -16.60 -22.14
N ARG A 323 -2.69 -17.59 -22.84
CA ARG A 323 -2.17 -18.95 -22.79
C ARG A 323 -1.31 -19.24 -24.02
N ALA A 324 -0.01 -19.42 -23.83
CA ALA A 324 0.83 -20.06 -24.83
C ALA A 324 0.84 -21.57 -24.59
N SER A 325 0.59 -22.35 -25.64
CA SER A 325 0.71 -23.80 -25.60
C SER A 325 1.75 -24.24 -26.64
N ALA A 326 2.74 -25.01 -26.22
CA ALA A 326 3.69 -25.67 -27.10
C ALA A 326 3.53 -27.18 -26.96
N ALA A 327 3.24 -27.86 -28.06
CA ALA A 327 3.03 -29.29 -28.08
C ALA A 327 3.95 -29.97 -29.09
N PHE A 328 4.52 -31.11 -28.69
CA PHE A 328 5.27 -31.96 -29.63
C PHE A 328 4.34 -32.97 -30.33
N ASN A 329 3.34 -33.47 -29.60
CA ASN A 329 2.23 -34.28 -30.09
C ASN A 329 0.95 -33.92 -29.31
N ALA A 330 -0.21 -34.44 -29.71
CA ALA A 330 -1.50 -34.09 -29.11
C ALA A 330 -1.61 -34.41 -27.60
N THR A 331 -0.73 -35.26 -27.06
CA THR A 331 -0.76 -35.72 -25.66
C THR A 331 0.27 -35.03 -24.77
N GLN A 332 1.29 -34.37 -25.34
CA GLN A 332 2.35 -33.67 -24.60
C GLN A 332 2.31 -32.18 -24.94
N VAL A 333 1.48 -31.44 -24.19
CA VAL A 333 1.29 -30.00 -24.33
C VAL A 333 1.89 -29.30 -23.11
N ARG A 334 2.96 -28.53 -23.31
CA ARG A 334 3.46 -27.55 -22.33
C ARG A 334 2.64 -26.28 -22.47
N ARG A 335 2.21 -25.71 -21.35
CA ARG A 335 1.37 -24.51 -21.33
C ARG A 335 2.00 -23.49 -20.40
N HIS A 336 2.04 -22.26 -20.85
CA HIS A 336 2.46 -21.12 -20.05
C HIS A 336 1.34 -20.08 -20.09
N VAL A 337 1.03 -19.49 -18.93
CA VAL A 337 -0.02 -18.50 -18.77
C VAL A 337 0.65 -17.19 -18.40
N PHE A 338 0.51 -16.18 -19.26
CA PHE A 338 0.90 -14.82 -18.97
C PHE A 338 -0.27 -14.11 -18.30
N GLN A 339 -0.02 -13.42 -17.20
CA GLN A 339 -1.00 -12.53 -16.59
C GLN A 339 -0.83 -11.12 -17.19
N LEU A 340 -1.93 -10.53 -17.62
CA LEU A 340 -2.03 -9.15 -18.06
C LEU A 340 -3.07 -8.43 -17.22
N ASP A 341 -2.64 -7.52 -16.37
CA ASP A 341 -3.54 -6.67 -15.62
C ASP A 341 -3.75 -5.36 -16.36
N VAL A 342 -5.02 -4.99 -16.57
CA VAL A 342 -5.38 -3.68 -17.08
C VAL A 342 -5.81 -2.83 -15.89
N ALA A 343 -5.12 -1.71 -15.70
CA ALA A 343 -5.45 -0.77 -14.63
C ALA A 343 -6.95 -0.41 -14.67
N ALA A 344 -7.54 -0.22 -13.49
CA ALA A 344 -8.90 0.30 -13.38
C ALA A 344 -9.02 1.62 -14.15
N ALA A 345 -10.22 1.88 -14.67
CA ALA A 345 -10.45 3.10 -15.41
C ALA A 345 -10.12 4.29 -14.49
N ALA A 346 -9.19 5.13 -14.89
CA ALA A 346 -8.93 6.38 -14.21
C ALA A 346 -10.23 7.21 -14.23
N PRO A 347 -10.48 7.97 -13.15
CA PRO A 347 -11.63 8.86 -13.10
C PRO A 347 -11.56 9.86 -14.26
N VAL A 348 -12.73 10.25 -14.75
CA VAL A 348 -12.83 11.32 -15.76
C VAL A 348 -12.20 12.57 -15.17
N VAL A 349 -11.33 13.23 -15.92
CA VAL A 349 -10.61 14.41 -15.44
C VAL A 349 -11.43 15.63 -15.81
N PRO A 350 -12.11 16.29 -14.83
CA PRO A 350 -12.84 17.50 -15.09
C PRO A 350 -11.82 18.64 -15.15
N VAL A 351 -11.77 19.32 -16.29
CA VAL A 351 -10.97 20.53 -16.46
C VAL A 351 -11.95 21.66 -16.65
N VAL A 352 -11.88 22.69 -15.82
CA VAL A 352 -12.63 23.94 -16.02
C VAL A 352 -11.64 25.06 -16.20
N THR A 353 -11.90 25.87 -17.21
CA THR A 353 -11.16 27.08 -17.50
C THR A 353 -12.13 28.24 -17.51
N GLY A 354 -11.75 29.36 -16.91
CA GLY A 354 -12.54 30.58 -16.95
C GLY A 354 -11.81 31.74 -16.27
N PRO A 355 -12.38 32.95 -16.28
CA PRO A 355 -11.81 34.07 -15.53
C PRO A 355 -11.99 33.85 -14.02
N ALA A 356 -10.92 34.03 -13.24
CA ALA A 356 -10.99 33.99 -11.77
C ALA A 356 -11.53 35.30 -11.17
N VAL A 357 -11.37 36.41 -11.89
CA VAL A 357 -11.91 37.73 -11.54
C VAL A 357 -12.58 38.31 -12.78
N LEU A 358 -13.78 38.86 -12.62
CA LEU A 358 -14.59 39.37 -13.74
C LEU A 358 -15.30 40.67 -13.37
N PRO A 359 -15.28 41.72 -14.22
CA PRO A 359 -16.14 42.88 -14.03
C PRO A 359 -17.62 42.51 -14.18
N GLU A 360 -18.52 43.12 -13.41
CA GLU A 360 -19.99 42.92 -13.55
C GLU A 360 -20.53 43.21 -14.97
N THR A 361 -19.77 44.00 -15.74
CA THR A 361 -20.10 44.40 -17.12
C THR A 361 -19.65 43.39 -18.19
N CYS A 362 -18.91 42.35 -17.84
CA CYS A 362 -18.38 41.35 -18.77
C CYS A 362 -19.20 40.06 -18.78
N GLU A 363 -19.21 39.35 -19.92
CA GLU A 363 -19.76 37.99 -20.02
C GLU A 363 -18.83 37.00 -19.29
N LEU A 364 -19.38 36.14 -18.44
CA LEU A 364 -18.64 35.01 -17.86
C LEU A 364 -18.76 33.81 -18.81
N VAL A 365 -17.61 33.29 -19.25
CA VAL A 365 -17.54 32.02 -19.98
C VAL A 365 -16.65 31.07 -19.20
N LEU A 366 -17.23 29.97 -18.72
CA LEU A 366 -16.49 28.83 -18.20
C LEU A 366 -16.52 27.72 -19.25
N ASP A 367 -15.35 27.18 -19.55
CA ASP A 367 -15.18 26.13 -20.55
C ASP A 367 -14.57 24.89 -19.91
N ALA A 368 -15.32 23.79 -20.00
CA ALA A 368 -14.94 22.45 -19.57
C ALA A 368 -14.67 21.50 -20.75
N SER A 369 -14.60 21.99 -21.99
CA SER A 369 -14.33 21.20 -23.20
C SER A 369 -13.01 20.44 -23.16
N GLN A 370 -12.05 20.90 -22.36
CA GLN A 370 -10.77 20.20 -22.13
C GLN A 370 -10.88 19.04 -21.14
N SER A 371 -12.04 18.84 -20.50
CA SER A 371 -12.25 17.65 -19.67
C SER A 371 -12.13 16.42 -20.55
N PHE A 372 -11.40 15.42 -20.08
CA PHE A 372 -11.11 14.23 -20.87
C PHE A 372 -11.25 12.96 -20.03
N ASP A 373 -11.52 11.86 -20.72
CA ASP A 373 -11.47 10.52 -20.15
C ASP A 373 -10.12 9.89 -20.54
N PRO A 374 -9.18 9.69 -19.60
CA PRO A 374 -7.86 9.10 -19.89
C PRO A 374 -7.95 7.70 -20.54
N ASP A 375 -9.08 7.00 -20.36
CA ASP A 375 -9.30 5.66 -20.89
C ASP A 375 -10.12 5.61 -22.18
N ARG A 376 -10.73 6.71 -22.63
CA ARG A 376 -11.56 6.76 -23.84
C ARG A 376 -11.58 8.12 -24.53
N ALA A 377 -11.64 8.12 -25.85
CA ALA A 377 -11.73 9.34 -26.66
C ALA A 377 -13.15 9.94 -26.82
N ASN A 378 -14.18 9.37 -26.18
CA ASN A 378 -15.56 9.84 -26.34
C ASN A 378 -15.84 11.07 -25.48
N GLU A 379 -16.68 12.00 -25.97
CA GLU A 379 -17.05 13.23 -25.26
C GLU A 379 -17.71 12.94 -23.89
N PRO A 380 -17.18 13.51 -22.79
CA PRO A 380 -17.81 13.44 -21.48
C PRO A 380 -19.19 14.11 -21.44
N GLN A 381 -20.01 13.78 -20.45
CA GLN A 381 -21.22 14.54 -20.13
C GLN A 381 -20.93 15.55 -19.03
N TYR A 382 -21.50 16.75 -19.11
CA TYR A 382 -21.21 17.87 -18.23
C TYR A 382 -22.44 18.29 -17.43
N PHE A 383 -22.26 18.67 -16.17
CA PHE A 383 -23.33 19.19 -15.31
C PHE A 383 -22.79 20.32 -14.45
N TRP A 384 -23.28 21.53 -14.65
CA TRP A 384 -22.87 22.67 -13.85
C TRP A 384 -23.80 22.86 -12.65
N SER A 385 -23.22 23.31 -11.54
CA SER A 385 -23.90 23.82 -10.36
C SER A 385 -23.24 25.13 -9.94
N CYS A 386 -23.98 25.98 -9.22
CA CYS A 386 -23.54 27.31 -8.82
C CYS A 386 -23.93 27.55 -7.36
N ALA A 387 -23.03 28.19 -6.61
CA ALA A 387 -23.25 28.72 -5.28
C ALA A 387 -22.66 30.13 -5.19
N ALA A 388 -23.37 31.06 -4.55
CA ALA A 388 -22.87 32.40 -4.23
C ALA A 388 -22.53 32.46 -2.73
N ASN A 389 -21.57 33.30 -2.36
CA ASN A 389 -21.19 33.49 -0.96
C ASN A 389 -22.28 34.26 -0.20
N ASP A 390 -22.94 35.22 -0.87
CA ASP A 390 -24.18 35.81 -0.38
C ASP A 390 -25.36 34.85 -0.59
N THR A 391 -25.88 34.31 0.52
CA THR A 391 -27.06 33.43 0.54
C THR A 391 -28.33 34.04 -0.07
N ALA A 392 -28.37 35.37 -0.30
CA ALA A 392 -29.49 36.03 -0.94
C ALA A 392 -29.53 35.86 -2.46
N PHE A 393 -28.40 35.56 -3.12
CA PHE A 393 -28.35 35.38 -4.56
C PHE A 393 -28.77 33.95 -4.96
N ASN A 394 -29.82 33.84 -5.77
CA ASN A 394 -30.31 32.56 -6.26
C ASN A 394 -29.72 32.25 -7.64
N CYS A 395 -28.81 31.27 -7.74
CA CYS A 395 -28.23 30.85 -9.02
C CYS A 395 -29.28 30.39 -10.06
N HIS A 396 -30.50 30.00 -9.66
CA HIS A 396 -31.60 29.72 -10.59
C HIS A 396 -32.14 30.98 -11.29
N ALA A 397 -31.75 32.19 -10.85
CA ALA A 397 -32.05 33.43 -11.55
C ALA A 397 -31.23 33.58 -12.85
N LEU A 398 -30.10 32.88 -12.97
CA LEU A 398 -29.27 32.86 -14.17
C LEU A 398 -30.02 32.17 -15.31
N SER A 399 -30.04 32.79 -16.49
CA SER A 399 -30.83 32.30 -17.64
C SER A 399 -30.48 30.87 -18.04
N ASN A 400 -29.22 30.46 -17.87
CA ASN A 400 -28.72 29.13 -18.24
C ASN A 400 -28.88 28.05 -17.15
N PHE A 401 -29.41 28.40 -15.97
CA PHE A 401 -29.72 27.47 -14.86
C PHE A 401 -31.23 27.27 -14.63
N ARG A 402 -32.10 27.96 -15.38
CA ARG A 402 -33.57 27.92 -15.18
C ARG A 402 -34.23 26.60 -15.58
N THR A 403 -33.65 25.84 -16.51
CA THR A 403 -34.22 24.60 -17.04
C THR A 403 -33.19 23.48 -16.98
N VAL A 404 -32.87 23.00 -15.77
CA VAL A 404 -32.03 21.81 -15.59
C VAL A 404 -32.87 20.58 -15.99
N THR A 405 -32.90 20.27 -17.28
CA THR A 405 -33.41 18.98 -17.78
C THR A 405 -32.25 18.21 -18.35
N TRP A 406 -32.12 16.93 -17.96
CA TRP A 406 -31.04 16.00 -18.29
C TRP A 406 -30.77 15.79 -19.79
N THR A 407 -31.52 16.46 -20.67
CA THR A 407 -31.58 16.21 -22.11
C THR A 407 -31.13 17.39 -22.97
N ASN A 408 -30.87 18.58 -22.41
CA ASN A 408 -30.34 19.69 -23.22
C ASN A 408 -28.83 19.54 -23.42
N THR A 409 -28.47 18.87 -24.52
CA THR A 409 -27.10 18.64 -25.00
C THR A 409 -26.71 19.61 -26.12
N ASP A 410 -27.26 20.84 -26.15
CA ASP A 410 -26.96 21.79 -27.24
C ASP A 410 -25.52 22.34 -27.21
N GLY A 411 -24.71 21.87 -26.25
CA GLY A 411 -23.32 22.28 -26.07
C GLY A 411 -23.16 23.54 -25.21
N SER A 412 -24.25 24.14 -24.71
CA SER A 412 -24.21 25.36 -23.92
C SER A 412 -25.09 25.32 -22.66
N GLY A 413 -24.64 25.94 -21.58
CA GLY A 413 -25.43 26.09 -20.34
C GLY A 413 -25.19 25.02 -19.29
N ALA A 414 -26.17 24.75 -18.42
CA ALA A 414 -25.99 23.90 -17.23
C ALA A 414 -25.68 22.41 -17.53
N SER A 415 -25.77 21.97 -18.79
CA SER A 415 -25.46 20.58 -19.19
C SER A 415 -24.53 20.47 -20.41
N GLY A 416 -23.87 21.57 -20.80
CA GLY A 416 -22.91 21.63 -21.90
C GLY A 416 -21.46 21.68 -21.44
N SER A 417 -20.52 21.45 -22.37
CA SER A 417 -19.09 21.62 -22.11
C SER A 417 -18.72 23.06 -21.79
N ALA A 418 -19.50 24.05 -22.25
CA ALA A 418 -19.33 25.46 -21.89
C ALA A 418 -20.54 26.03 -21.13
N LEU A 419 -20.27 26.74 -20.03
CA LEU A 419 -21.24 27.55 -19.30
C LEU A 419 -21.02 29.03 -19.62
N ARG A 420 -22.03 29.67 -20.20
CA ARG A 420 -22.03 31.12 -20.48
C ARG A 420 -23.00 31.83 -19.55
N ILE A 421 -22.64 32.98 -19.00
CA ILE A 421 -23.52 33.84 -18.20
C ILE A 421 -23.38 35.25 -18.74
N SER A 422 -24.50 35.84 -19.17
CA SER A 422 -24.51 37.13 -19.86
C SER A 422 -24.08 38.27 -18.92
N ALA A 423 -23.44 39.28 -19.51
CA ALA A 423 -23.04 40.50 -18.79
C ALA A 423 -24.20 41.10 -17.98
N GLY A 424 -23.91 41.55 -16.76
CA GLY A 424 -24.88 42.15 -15.84
C GLY A 424 -25.82 41.16 -15.11
N GLN A 425 -25.70 39.85 -15.33
CA GLN A 425 -26.47 38.84 -14.57
C GLN A 425 -25.85 38.51 -13.21
N LEU A 426 -24.53 38.65 -13.08
CA LEU A 426 -23.81 38.48 -11.81
C LEU A 426 -23.57 39.85 -11.20
N VAL A 427 -23.90 39.99 -9.92
CA VAL A 427 -23.58 41.17 -9.11
C VAL A 427 -22.27 40.94 -8.35
N GLU A 428 -21.68 42.00 -7.82
CA GLU A 428 -20.46 41.94 -6.99
C GLU A 428 -20.59 40.92 -5.84
N ASP A 429 -19.90 39.78 -5.99
CA ASP A 429 -19.82 38.69 -5.02
C ASP A 429 -18.76 37.66 -5.48
N VAL A 430 -18.46 36.67 -4.64
CA VAL A 430 -17.67 35.49 -4.99
C VAL A 430 -18.61 34.32 -5.29
N TYR A 431 -18.54 33.82 -6.52
CA TYR A 431 -19.33 32.69 -6.98
C TYR A 431 -18.45 31.45 -7.09
N THR A 432 -18.99 30.30 -6.70
CA THR A 432 -18.40 28.98 -6.91
C THR A 432 -19.23 28.20 -7.91
N PHE A 433 -18.63 27.85 -9.04
CA PHE A 433 -19.22 26.99 -10.05
C PHE A 433 -18.58 25.61 -9.98
N ASN A 434 -19.38 24.55 -9.87
CA ASN A 434 -18.86 23.19 -9.96
C ASN A 434 -19.36 22.54 -11.24
N VAL A 435 -18.47 22.01 -12.06
CA VAL A 435 -18.84 21.08 -13.14
C VAL A 435 -18.64 19.66 -12.66
N THR A 436 -19.65 18.82 -12.84
CA THR A 436 -19.55 17.37 -12.72
C THR A 436 -19.41 16.82 -14.13
N VAL A 437 -18.31 16.12 -14.38
CA VAL A 437 -18.02 15.47 -15.65
C VAL A 437 -18.23 13.98 -15.48
N ILE A 438 -19.14 13.40 -16.24
CA ILE A 438 -19.57 12.01 -16.09
C ILE A 438 -19.19 11.22 -17.34
N ARG A 439 -18.64 10.01 -17.13
CA ARG A 439 -18.44 9.05 -18.21
C ARG A 439 -19.79 8.57 -18.71
N ALA A 440 -20.10 8.87 -19.97
CA ALA A 440 -21.42 8.59 -20.57
C ALA A 440 -21.84 7.10 -20.47
N THR A 441 -20.88 6.18 -20.42
CA THR A 441 -21.14 4.74 -20.49
C THR A 441 -21.44 4.06 -19.15
N ASP A 442 -20.85 4.48 -18.04
CA ASP A 442 -21.09 3.82 -16.73
C ASP A 442 -21.86 4.70 -15.73
N ARG A 443 -21.94 6.03 -15.94
CA ARG A 443 -22.56 7.03 -15.04
C ARG A 443 -22.11 7.00 -13.56
N THR A 444 -21.25 6.06 -13.17
CA THR A 444 -20.72 5.90 -11.81
C THR A 444 -19.36 6.56 -11.65
N SER A 445 -18.61 6.66 -12.75
CA SER A 445 -17.33 7.38 -12.83
C SER A 445 -17.60 8.85 -13.16
N PHE A 446 -17.38 9.73 -12.18
CA PHE A 446 -17.49 11.17 -12.37
C PHE A 446 -16.31 11.90 -11.73
N GLY A 447 -15.93 13.03 -12.32
CA GLY A 447 -15.05 14.01 -11.72
C GLY A 447 -15.82 15.30 -11.42
N ILE A 448 -15.42 16.02 -10.37
CA ILE A 448 -15.93 17.36 -10.11
C ILE A 448 -14.77 18.35 -10.17
N ALA A 449 -14.92 19.44 -10.93
CA ALA A 449 -14.02 20.59 -10.85
C ALA A 449 -14.80 21.80 -10.36
N SER A 450 -14.20 22.53 -9.43
CA SER A 450 -14.73 23.77 -8.88
C SER A 450 -13.94 24.96 -9.42
N TRP A 451 -14.65 26.00 -9.83
CA TRP A 451 -14.08 27.25 -10.29
C TRP A 451 -14.70 28.41 -9.51
N MET A 452 -13.87 29.21 -8.88
CA MET A 452 -14.30 30.40 -8.15
C MET A 452 -14.12 31.64 -9.03
N VAL A 453 -15.15 32.48 -9.08
CA VAL A 453 -15.14 33.75 -9.81
C VAL A 453 -15.47 34.86 -8.83
N GLU A 454 -14.54 35.80 -8.66
CA GLU A 454 -14.78 37.05 -7.95
C GLU A 454 -15.31 38.08 -8.94
N VAL A 455 -16.55 38.51 -8.76
CA VAL A 455 -17.17 39.55 -9.59
C VAL A 455 -16.95 40.91 -8.93
N GLN A 456 -16.30 41.82 -9.65
CA GLN A 456 -15.95 43.15 -9.14
C GLN A 456 -16.65 44.27 -9.91
N LYS A 457 -16.80 45.42 -9.26
CA LYS A 457 -17.46 46.61 -9.82
C LYS A 457 -16.58 47.45 -10.77
N ALA A 458 -15.28 47.14 -10.86
CA ALA A 458 -14.27 47.87 -11.65
C ALA A 458 -13.50 46.95 -12.63
N SER A 459 -12.71 47.54 -13.55
CA SER A 459 -12.05 46.87 -14.69
C SER A 459 -10.93 45.90 -14.29
N ALA A 460 -11.31 44.72 -13.80
CA ALA A 460 -10.46 43.54 -13.78
C ALA A 460 -10.37 42.94 -15.19
N VAL A 461 -9.19 42.44 -15.55
CA VAL A 461 -8.94 41.83 -16.85
C VAL A 461 -9.39 40.37 -16.83
N PRO A 462 -10.16 39.88 -17.81
CA PRO A 462 -10.49 38.47 -17.89
C PRO A 462 -9.23 37.67 -18.27
N ILE A 463 -8.65 36.96 -17.30
CA ILE A 463 -7.57 35.99 -17.51
C ILE A 463 -8.14 34.59 -17.25
N THR A 464 -8.19 33.76 -18.29
CA THR A 464 -8.64 32.38 -18.18
C THR A 464 -7.43 31.45 -18.07
N LEU A 465 -7.29 30.68 -16.98
CA LEU A 465 -6.22 29.70 -16.82
C LEU A 465 -6.70 28.30 -17.21
N SER A 466 -5.83 27.53 -17.85
CA SER A 466 -6.02 26.16 -18.31
C SER A 466 -4.92 25.28 -17.73
N VAL A 467 -5.24 24.50 -16.70
CA VAL A 467 -4.31 23.57 -16.02
C VAL A 467 -4.79 22.12 -16.12
N PRO A 468 -3.89 21.13 -16.22
CA PRO A 468 -4.26 19.72 -16.37
C PRO A 468 -4.61 19.00 -15.05
N TRP A 469 -4.83 19.74 -13.96
CA TRP A 469 -5.13 19.17 -12.64
C TRP A 469 -6.34 19.85 -11.97
N TYR A 470 -6.95 19.16 -11.01
CA TYR A 470 -8.03 19.69 -10.18
C TYR A 470 -7.55 20.12 -8.78
N ALA A 471 -8.40 20.84 -8.05
CA ALA A 471 -8.08 21.37 -6.73
C ALA A 471 -7.70 20.25 -5.74
N ASN A 472 -6.53 20.39 -5.12
CA ASN A 472 -5.91 19.44 -4.20
C ASN A 472 -5.71 18.04 -4.80
N GLN A 473 -5.66 17.95 -6.13
CA GLN A 473 -5.24 16.71 -6.78
C GLN A 473 -3.83 16.39 -6.32
N ARG A 474 -3.61 15.14 -5.91
CA ARG A 474 -2.26 14.66 -5.66
C ARG A 474 -1.62 14.24 -6.98
N LEU A 475 -0.53 14.90 -7.35
CA LEU A 475 0.18 14.70 -8.61
C LEU A 475 1.54 14.09 -8.32
N SER A 476 1.86 13.00 -9.01
CA SER A 476 3.18 12.38 -8.94
C SER A 476 4.24 13.33 -9.45
N GLY A 477 5.14 13.74 -8.55
CA GLY A 477 6.30 14.59 -8.86
C GLY A 477 7.17 14.05 -9.98
N GLN A 478 7.20 12.71 -10.17
CA GLN A 478 7.98 12.04 -11.22
C GLN A 478 7.35 12.12 -12.62
N LEU A 479 6.04 12.37 -12.71
CA LEU A 479 5.30 12.43 -13.97
C LEU A 479 4.99 13.88 -14.40
N LEU A 480 5.43 14.88 -13.63
CA LEU A 480 5.13 16.29 -13.91
C LEU A 480 5.85 16.82 -15.16
N GLY A 481 7.05 16.32 -15.45
CA GLY A 481 7.72 16.56 -16.73
C GLY A 481 6.95 16.00 -17.96
N GLN A 482 5.93 15.16 -17.75
CA GLN A 482 5.05 14.62 -18.79
C GLN A 482 3.61 15.16 -18.72
N LEU A 483 3.31 16.09 -17.82
CA LEU A 483 2.00 16.72 -17.80
C LEU A 483 1.76 17.52 -19.10
N PRO A 484 0.50 17.59 -19.58
CA PRO A 484 0.13 18.49 -20.66
C PRO A 484 0.55 19.94 -20.35
N GLU A 485 1.01 20.68 -21.37
CA GLU A 485 1.28 22.12 -21.24
C GLU A 485 0.07 22.84 -20.61
N PHE A 486 0.31 23.71 -19.61
CA PHE A 486 -0.70 24.62 -19.09
C PHE A 486 -0.56 26.00 -19.72
N ALA A 487 -1.69 26.66 -19.93
CA ALA A 487 -1.79 27.89 -20.68
C ALA A 487 -2.79 28.85 -20.05
N ALA A 488 -2.63 30.13 -20.37
CA ALA A 488 -3.58 31.17 -20.02
C ALA A 488 -4.03 31.88 -21.28
N THR A 489 -5.28 32.32 -21.27
CA THR A 489 -5.87 33.12 -22.33
C THR A 489 -6.27 34.47 -21.75
N VAL A 490 -5.72 35.52 -22.32
CA VAL A 490 -5.84 36.90 -21.83
C VAL A 490 -6.65 37.70 -22.86
N GLN A 491 -7.83 38.21 -22.47
CA GLN A 491 -8.67 39.01 -23.36
C GLN A 491 -8.26 40.48 -23.37
N VAL A 492 -7.74 40.95 -24.49
CA VAL A 492 -7.34 42.33 -24.73
C VAL A 492 -8.51 43.09 -25.37
N SER A 493 -9.18 43.95 -24.60
CA SER A 493 -10.16 44.88 -25.15
C SER A 493 -10.04 46.26 -24.51
N ASP A 494 -10.25 47.31 -25.31
CA ASP A 494 -10.33 48.69 -24.81
C ASP A 494 -11.51 48.88 -23.84
N ALA A 495 -12.59 48.11 -24.02
CA ALA A 495 -13.74 48.10 -23.11
C ALA A 495 -13.40 47.50 -21.73
N CYS A 496 -12.38 46.64 -21.65
CA CYS A 496 -11.84 46.06 -20.43
C CYS A 496 -10.58 46.78 -19.92
N GLY A 497 -10.16 47.89 -20.53
CA GLY A 497 -9.02 48.70 -20.07
C GLY A 497 -7.64 48.05 -20.27
N MET A 498 -7.42 47.37 -21.40
CA MET A 498 -6.20 46.61 -21.70
C MET A 498 -5.51 47.01 -23.00
N SER A 499 -4.18 47.12 -22.95
CA SER A 499 -3.32 47.32 -24.11
C SER A 499 -2.60 46.02 -24.48
N ALA A 500 -2.43 45.74 -25.77
CA ALA A 500 -1.70 44.58 -26.28
C ALA A 500 -0.20 44.54 -25.93
N ASN A 501 0.34 45.61 -25.31
CA ASN A 501 1.77 45.76 -25.00
C ASN A 501 2.19 45.19 -23.62
N VAL A 502 1.27 44.61 -22.87
CA VAL A 502 1.55 44.05 -21.53
C VAL A 502 2.30 42.72 -21.68
N LYS A 503 3.39 42.54 -20.90
CA LYS A 503 4.14 41.28 -20.84
C LYS A 503 3.62 40.41 -19.70
N TRP A 504 3.58 39.11 -19.93
CA TRP A 504 3.11 38.13 -18.96
C TRP A 504 4.22 37.13 -18.63
N VAL A 505 4.26 36.67 -17.38
CA VAL A 505 5.19 35.65 -16.91
C VAL A 505 4.43 34.65 -16.04
N TRP A 506 4.74 33.36 -16.21
CA TRP A 506 4.26 32.31 -15.34
C TRP A 506 5.16 32.16 -14.11
N ALA A 507 4.58 31.82 -12.96
CA ALA A 507 5.30 31.52 -11.74
C ALA A 507 4.71 30.30 -11.03
N LEU A 508 5.58 29.52 -10.40
CA LEU A 508 5.21 28.50 -9.42
C LEU A 508 5.11 29.16 -8.05
N VAL A 509 3.99 28.97 -7.35
CA VAL A 509 3.72 29.58 -6.05
C VAL A 509 3.40 28.53 -4.98
N SER A 510 3.80 28.81 -3.74
CA SER A 510 3.34 28.02 -2.59
C SER A 510 1.86 28.31 -2.33
N HIS A 511 1.09 27.30 -1.93
CA HIS A 511 -0.30 27.52 -1.52
C HIS A 511 -0.41 28.12 -0.11
N VAL A 512 0.60 27.92 0.73
CA VAL A 512 0.68 28.51 2.08
C VAL A 512 0.73 30.03 1.98
N SER A 513 -0.05 30.74 2.81
CA SER A 513 -0.12 32.20 2.82
C SER A 513 1.08 32.82 3.58
N PRO A 514 1.73 33.87 3.04
CA PRO A 514 1.49 34.47 1.73
C PRO A 514 1.94 33.54 0.60
N SER A 515 1.20 33.52 -0.51
CA SER A 515 1.53 32.69 -1.69
C SER A 515 2.86 33.13 -2.30
N LYS A 516 3.94 32.58 -1.78
CA LYS A 516 5.32 32.91 -2.11
C LYS A 516 5.63 32.45 -3.53
N ILE A 517 6.26 33.32 -4.31
CA ILE A 517 6.77 32.95 -5.64
C ILE A 517 8.05 32.15 -5.42
N LEU A 518 8.00 30.88 -5.80
CA LEU A 518 9.14 29.96 -5.67
C LEU A 518 10.08 30.12 -6.86
N MET A 519 9.51 30.27 -8.06
CA MET A 519 10.25 30.55 -9.28
C MET A 519 9.36 31.07 -10.40
N TYR A 520 9.98 31.70 -11.38
CA TYR A 520 9.37 32.03 -12.67
C TYR A 520 9.60 30.89 -13.65
N LEU A 521 8.59 30.58 -14.46
CA LEU A 521 8.59 29.52 -15.44
C LEU A 521 8.85 30.10 -16.84
N ASP A 522 9.46 29.30 -17.71
CA ASP A 522 9.63 29.65 -19.10
C ASP A 522 8.26 29.95 -19.72
N THR A 523 8.12 31.14 -20.28
CA THR A 523 6.84 31.66 -20.74
C THR A 523 6.91 31.99 -22.22
N THR A 524 5.94 31.47 -22.98
CA THR A 524 5.79 31.79 -24.41
C THR A 524 4.43 32.42 -24.66
N ALA A 525 4.40 33.61 -25.26
CA ALA A 525 3.17 34.31 -25.59
C ALA A 525 2.93 34.30 -27.11
N VAL A 526 1.73 33.92 -27.52
CA VAL A 526 1.29 33.87 -28.92
C VAL A 526 -0.02 34.63 -29.05
N ASN A 527 -0.06 35.62 -29.95
CA ASN A 527 -1.30 36.32 -30.27
C ASN A 527 -2.20 35.37 -31.07
N LEU A 528 -3.41 35.11 -30.57
CA LEU A 528 -4.39 34.26 -31.24
C LEU A 528 -5.25 35.07 -32.22
N THR A 529 -5.74 36.23 -31.80
CA THR A 529 -6.58 37.16 -32.58
C THR A 529 -6.35 38.62 -32.16
N ASP A 530 -6.99 39.60 -32.82
CA ASP A 530 -6.90 41.05 -32.55
C ASP A 530 -7.41 41.49 -31.15
N GLY A 531 -7.71 40.54 -30.25
CA GLY A 531 -8.12 40.82 -28.87
C GLY A 531 -7.82 39.68 -27.90
N GLU A 532 -6.94 38.74 -28.23
CA GLU A 532 -6.69 37.56 -27.40
C GLU A 532 -5.23 37.08 -27.49
N ILE A 533 -4.60 36.93 -26.33
CA ILE A 533 -3.22 36.46 -26.19
C ILE A 533 -3.24 35.12 -25.44
N SER A 534 -2.61 34.09 -26.02
CA SER A 534 -2.34 32.83 -25.32
C SER A 534 -0.93 32.86 -24.72
N VAL A 535 -0.82 32.59 -23.43
CA VAL A 535 0.43 32.57 -22.69
C VAL A 535 0.66 31.17 -22.12
N ARG A 536 1.63 30.44 -22.66
CA ARG A 536 1.95 29.06 -22.27
C ARG A 536 3.15 29.01 -21.33
N ALA A 537 3.12 28.06 -20.41
CA ALA A 537 4.24 27.77 -19.52
C ALA A 537 5.04 26.55 -20.02
N GLY A 538 6.33 26.52 -19.71
CA GLY A 538 7.15 25.31 -19.77
C GLY A 538 6.76 24.28 -18.71
N ALA A 539 7.37 23.09 -18.78
CA ALA A 539 7.15 22.02 -17.82
C ALA A 539 7.49 22.46 -16.38
N LEU A 540 6.74 21.92 -15.41
CA LEU A 540 7.06 22.13 -13.99
C LEU A 540 8.36 21.39 -13.66
N PRO A 541 9.34 22.05 -13.03
CA PRO A 541 10.57 21.38 -12.65
C PRO A 541 10.38 20.56 -11.36
N ASP A 542 10.51 19.24 -11.51
CA ASP A 542 10.34 18.26 -10.43
C ASP A 542 11.22 18.57 -9.19
N SER A 543 12.36 19.26 -9.38
CA SER A 543 13.31 19.60 -8.31
C SER A 543 12.81 20.60 -7.27
N TYR A 544 11.69 21.29 -7.53
CA TYR A 544 11.12 22.31 -6.64
C TYR A 544 9.90 21.84 -5.87
N LEU A 545 9.47 20.60 -6.11
CA LEU A 545 8.25 20.04 -5.55
C LEU A 545 8.63 19.06 -4.46
N VAL A 546 8.23 19.39 -3.24
CA VAL A 546 8.45 18.56 -2.06
C VAL A 546 7.24 17.64 -1.91
N PRO A 547 7.45 16.31 -1.76
CA PRO A 547 6.37 15.38 -1.50
C PRO A 547 5.47 15.84 -0.33
N GLY A 548 4.16 15.89 -0.56
CA GLY A 548 3.14 16.30 0.41
C GLY A 548 2.84 17.80 0.48
N ASP A 549 3.68 18.66 -0.09
CA ASP A 549 3.43 20.10 -0.13
C ASP A 549 2.39 20.49 -1.18
N THR A 550 1.72 21.63 -0.94
CA THR A 550 0.67 22.15 -1.81
C THR A 550 1.13 23.38 -2.60
N TYR A 551 0.96 23.34 -3.91
CA TYR A 551 1.43 24.34 -4.86
C TYR A 551 0.32 24.83 -5.78
N ALA A 552 0.52 25.97 -6.42
CA ALA A 552 -0.29 26.46 -7.52
C ALA A 552 0.59 27.16 -8.56
N VAL A 553 0.06 27.43 -9.74
CA VAL A 553 0.72 28.28 -10.73
C VAL A 553 -0.02 29.61 -10.86
N ALA A 554 0.72 30.69 -11.10
CA ALA A 554 0.17 32.02 -11.27
C ALA A 554 0.69 32.67 -12.55
N LEU A 555 -0.20 33.31 -13.30
CA LEU A 555 0.16 34.20 -14.40
C LEU A 555 0.22 35.63 -13.88
N LEU A 556 1.35 36.29 -14.07
CA LEU A 556 1.65 37.62 -13.53
C LEU A 556 1.94 38.60 -14.67
N GLU A 557 1.46 39.83 -14.51
CA GLU A 557 1.91 40.97 -15.29
C GLU A 557 3.38 41.28 -14.96
N SER A 558 4.22 41.30 -15.98
CA SER A 558 5.65 41.56 -15.85
C SER A 558 5.92 43.05 -16.09
N SER A 559 6.32 43.76 -15.03
CA SER A 559 6.96 45.06 -15.14
C SER A 559 8.47 44.86 -15.40
N SER A 560 9.07 45.74 -16.21
CA SER A 560 10.45 45.60 -16.67
C SER A 560 11.47 45.71 -15.52
N GLY A 561 11.78 44.59 -14.86
CA GLY A 561 13.00 44.41 -14.06
C GLY A 561 12.86 44.04 -12.57
N THR A 562 11.66 43.87 -12.02
CA THR A 562 11.48 43.53 -10.58
C THR A 562 10.96 42.10 -10.39
N ALA A 563 11.75 41.26 -9.71
CA ALA A 563 11.28 39.97 -9.22
C ALA A 563 10.48 40.18 -7.92
N LEU A 564 9.21 39.78 -7.94
CA LEU A 564 8.30 39.81 -6.78
C LEU A 564 8.59 38.63 -5.86
N ALA A 565 8.48 38.82 -4.55
CA ALA A 565 8.66 37.77 -3.55
C ALA A 565 7.40 36.90 -3.38
N ASP A 566 6.21 37.50 -3.49
CA ASP A 566 4.93 36.83 -3.34
C ASP A 566 3.80 37.54 -4.12
N LEU A 567 2.62 36.91 -4.17
CA LEU A 567 1.45 37.48 -4.86
C LEU A 567 0.86 38.71 -4.15
N ALA A 568 1.10 38.88 -2.84
CA ALA A 568 0.60 40.05 -2.11
C ALA A 568 1.40 41.31 -2.49
N GLU A 569 2.70 41.17 -2.74
CA GLU A 569 3.54 42.24 -3.28
C GLU A 569 3.06 42.66 -4.68
N ALA A 570 2.66 41.70 -5.52
CA ALA A 570 2.09 41.98 -6.84
C ALA A 570 0.84 42.88 -6.73
N GLU A 571 -0.06 42.54 -5.80
CA GLU A 571 -1.29 43.29 -5.53
C GLU A 571 -0.99 44.72 -5.03
N VAL A 572 -0.04 44.87 -4.11
CA VAL A 572 0.39 46.19 -3.59
C VAL A 572 0.99 47.06 -4.68
N GLN A 573 1.70 46.46 -5.65
CA GLN A 573 2.25 47.17 -6.81
C GLN A 573 1.20 47.45 -7.91
N GLY A 574 -0.05 47.02 -7.72
CA GLY A 574 -1.12 47.16 -8.69
C GLY A 574 -0.92 46.32 -9.94
N LEU A 575 -0.09 45.27 -9.86
CA LEU A 575 0.13 44.32 -10.95
C LEU A 575 -1.04 43.36 -11.04
N ARG A 576 -1.43 43.02 -12.27
CA ARG A 576 -2.52 42.07 -12.53
C ARG A 576 -1.98 40.64 -12.48
N PHE A 577 -2.73 39.74 -11.85
CA PHE A 577 -2.38 38.32 -11.86
C PHE A 577 -3.61 37.43 -11.77
N ALA A 578 -3.45 36.16 -12.14
CA ALA A 578 -4.43 35.10 -11.93
C ALA A 578 -3.72 33.85 -11.40
N ARG A 579 -4.37 33.10 -10.51
CA ARG A 579 -3.82 31.91 -9.85
C ARG A 579 -4.67 30.68 -10.17
N SER A 580 -4.03 29.54 -10.41
CA SER A 580 -4.70 28.25 -10.63
C SER A 580 -5.29 27.68 -9.32
N VAL A 581 -6.10 26.64 -9.47
CA VAL A 581 -6.42 25.75 -8.34
C VAL A 581 -5.14 25.07 -7.81
N PRO A 582 -5.03 24.83 -6.50
CA PRO A 582 -3.86 24.19 -5.91
C PRO A 582 -3.79 22.69 -6.24
N PHE A 583 -2.59 22.11 -6.20
CA PHE A 583 -2.34 20.67 -6.27
C PHE A 583 -1.36 20.26 -5.16
N VAL A 584 -1.38 18.99 -4.77
CA VAL A 584 -0.44 18.40 -3.82
C VAL A 584 0.61 17.63 -4.63
N ALA A 585 1.90 17.84 -4.37
CA ALA A 585 2.94 17.05 -5.00
C ALA A 585 3.07 15.70 -4.26
N ASP A 586 2.28 14.69 -4.63
CA ASP A 586 2.23 13.40 -3.91
C ASP A 586 1.53 12.32 -4.76
N GLY A 587 2.26 11.57 -5.58
CA GLY A 587 1.67 10.57 -6.45
C GLY A 587 1.27 9.32 -5.68
N ALA A 588 0.18 8.65 -6.08
CA ALA A 588 0.03 7.25 -5.67
C ALA A 588 1.10 6.39 -6.36
N PRO A 589 1.66 5.36 -5.69
CA PRO A 589 2.62 4.46 -6.32
C PRO A 589 2.06 3.81 -7.58
N SER A 590 2.89 3.63 -8.62
CA SER A 590 2.43 3.17 -9.93
C SER A 590 3.24 1.99 -10.48
N GLY A 591 2.70 1.28 -11.49
CA GLY A 591 3.42 0.27 -12.28
C GLY A 591 3.55 -1.15 -11.70
N GLY A 592 3.33 -1.34 -10.39
CA GLY A 592 3.64 -2.61 -9.74
C GLY A 592 2.79 -3.82 -10.14
N TYR A 593 3.35 -5.01 -9.92
CA TYR A 593 2.71 -6.31 -10.13
C TYR A 593 3.02 -7.27 -8.97
N ILE A 594 2.16 -8.27 -8.78
CA ILE A 594 2.32 -9.34 -7.77
C ILE A 594 2.49 -10.70 -8.47
N VAL A 595 3.36 -11.54 -7.92
CA VAL A 595 3.58 -12.93 -8.33
C VAL A 595 3.45 -13.86 -7.13
N CYS A 596 3.02 -15.10 -7.37
CA CYS A 596 2.97 -16.16 -6.36
C CYS A 596 3.72 -17.39 -6.88
N GLN A 597 4.61 -17.94 -6.06
CA GLN A 597 5.34 -19.16 -6.36
C GLN A 597 5.25 -20.15 -5.18
N PRO A 598 4.89 -21.43 -5.41
CA PRO A 598 4.40 -21.99 -6.67
C PRO A 598 2.95 -21.54 -6.99
N THR A 599 2.52 -21.65 -8.25
CA THR A 599 1.16 -21.28 -8.68
C THR A 599 0.10 -22.34 -8.35
N VAL A 600 0.52 -23.56 -8.03
CA VAL A 600 -0.30 -24.66 -7.54
C VAL A 600 0.43 -25.34 -6.40
N GLY A 601 -0.29 -25.69 -5.34
CA GLY A 601 0.27 -26.39 -4.18
C GLY A 601 -0.80 -27.06 -3.34
N ALA A 602 -0.38 -27.84 -2.36
CA ALA A 602 -1.29 -28.40 -1.37
C ALA A 602 -1.33 -27.50 -0.13
N ALA A 603 -2.51 -27.30 0.46
CA ALA A 603 -2.63 -26.55 1.70
C ALA A 603 -1.74 -27.18 2.78
N ILE A 604 -1.02 -26.36 3.55
CA ILE A 604 -0.07 -26.78 4.60
C ILE A 604 1.18 -27.53 4.08
N GLY A 605 1.07 -28.28 2.98
CA GLY A 605 2.17 -29.02 2.37
C GLY A 605 3.04 -28.19 1.44
N THR A 606 2.57 -27.01 1.04
CA THR A 606 3.28 -26.11 0.13
C THR A 606 3.33 -24.71 0.73
N GLU A 607 4.55 -24.22 0.95
CA GLU A 607 4.78 -22.80 1.28
C GLU A 607 4.65 -21.98 -0.01
N PHE A 608 3.88 -20.90 0.05
CA PHE A 608 3.71 -19.96 -1.04
C PHE A 608 4.50 -18.69 -0.74
N MET A 609 5.28 -18.24 -1.71
CA MET A 609 5.96 -16.96 -1.69
C MET A 609 5.19 -15.99 -2.58
N LEU A 610 4.62 -14.96 -1.97
CA LEU A 610 4.10 -13.79 -2.66
C LEU A 610 5.25 -12.80 -2.82
N ALA A 611 5.44 -12.25 -4.01
CA ALA A 611 6.40 -11.18 -4.24
C ALA A 611 5.76 -10.09 -5.11
N THR A 612 6.20 -8.86 -4.92
CA THR A 612 5.72 -7.67 -5.64
C THR A 612 6.93 -6.88 -6.16
N SER A 613 6.78 -6.25 -7.31
CA SER A 613 7.89 -5.54 -7.97
C SER A 613 7.36 -4.61 -9.06
N GLY A 614 8.24 -3.75 -9.60
CA GLY A 614 7.88 -2.80 -10.65
C GLY A 614 7.12 -1.57 -10.16
N TRP A 615 7.17 -1.27 -8.86
CA TRP A 615 6.60 -0.05 -8.30
C TRP A 615 7.49 1.16 -8.61
N PHE A 616 6.84 2.29 -8.90
CA PHE A 616 7.45 3.60 -9.11
C PHE A 616 6.75 4.59 -8.19
N ASP A 617 7.53 5.33 -7.41
CA ASP A 617 7.05 6.32 -6.45
C ASP A 617 8.14 7.37 -6.19
N GLU A 618 7.75 8.58 -5.76
CA GLU A 618 8.69 9.64 -5.37
C GLU A 618 9.69 9.18 -4.31
N ASP A 619 9.29 8.32 -3.37
CA ASP A 619 10.14 7.72 -2.34
C ASP A 619 9.94 6.20 -2.23
N LEU A 620 10.54 5.48 -3.18
CA LEU A 620 10.51 4.00 -3.25
C LEU A 620 10.90 3.28 -1.96
N ALA A 621 11.78 3.87 -1.14
CA ALA A 621 12.29 3.22 0.07
C ALA A 621 11.26 3.22 1.21
N ARG A 622 10.25 4.08 1.14
CA ARG A 622 9.21 4.24 2.18
C ARG A 622 7.88 3.56 1.83
N LEU A 623 7.86 2.78 0.76
CA LEU A 623 6.67 2.01 0.38
C LEU A 623 6.42 0.87 1.37
N VAL A 624 5.20 0.81 1.90
CA VAL A 624 4.74 -0.28 2.77
C VAL A 624 3.84 -1.20 1.95
N TYR A 625 4.13 -2.51 2.01
CA TYR A 625 3.34 -3.51 1.29
C TYR A 625 2.41 -4.28 2.23
N ALA A 626 1.18 -4.47 1.78
CA ALA A 626 0.16 -5.26 2.46
C ALA A 626 -0.44 -6.28 1.48
N PHE A 627 -0.47 -7.54 1.87
CA PHE A 627 -1.00 -8.62 1.05
C PHE A 627 -2.37 -9.05 1.54
N TYR A 628 -3.26 -9.34 0.60
CA TYR A 628 -4.64 -9.77 0.89
C TYR A 628 -5.00 -10.95 0.00
N ARG A 629 -5.87 -11.83 0.50
CA ARG A 629 -6.60 -12.81 -0.32
C ARG A 629 -8.08 -12.49 -0.34
N PHE A 630 -8.75 -12.83 -1.42
CA PHE A 630 -10.18 -12.67 -1.62
C PHE A 630 -10.75 -13.97 -2.17
N PRO A 631 -12.03 -14.27 -1.88
CA PRO A 631 -12.72 -15.36 -2.56
C PRO A 631 -12.76 -15.08 -4.06
N LEU A 632 -12.60 -16.13 -4.86
CA LEU A 632 -12.81 -16.04 -6.29
C LEU A 632 -14.31 -15.83 -6.57
N ALA A 633 -14.65 -14.96 -7.53
CA ALA A 633 -16.04 -14.74 -7.91
C ALA A 633 -16.67 -16.05 -8.41
N ALA A 634 -17.95 -16.30 -8.11
CA ALA A 634 -18.62 -17.56 -8.41
C ALA A 634 -18.65 -17.94 -9.92
N GLU A 635 -18.40 -16.98 -10.80
CA GLU A 635 -18.36 -17.15 -12.25
C GLU A 635 -16.98 -17.59 -12.77
N LEU A 636 -15.97 -17.56 -11.90
CA LEU A 636 -14.61 -17.98 -12.19
C LEU A 636 -14.31 -19.30 -11.49
N SER A 637 -13.53 -20.16 -12.15
CA SER A 637 -12.97 -21.34 -11.48
C SER A 637 -11.54 -21.63 -11.91
N LEU A 638 -10.75 -22.24 -11.03
CA LEU A 638 -9.36 -22.62 -11.29
C LEU A 638 -9.26 -24.13 -11.50
N VAL A 639 -8.94 -24.53 -12.73
CA VAL A 639 -8.74 -25.95 -13.06
C VAL A 639 -7.26 -26.26 -13.08
N ALA A 640 -6.82 -27.21 -12.24
CA ALA A 640 -5.44 -27.69 -12.25
C ALA A 640 -5.06 -28.26 -13.62
N ASP A 641 -3.89 -27.89 -14.12
CA ASP A 641 -3.31 -28.37 -15.39
C ASP A 641 -1.85 -28.82 -15.16
N ALA A 642 -1.23 -29.46 -16.16
CA ALA A 642 0.16 -29.93 -16.06
C ALA A 642 1.15 -28.75 -15.89
N GLY A 643 1.51 -28.44 -14.64
CA GLY A 643 2.46 -27.41 -14.26
C GLY A 643 1.87 -26.05 -13.86
N GLY A 644 0.55 -25.93 -13.66
CA GLY A 644 -0.12 -24.68 -13.30
C GLY A 644 -1.64 -24.85 -13.15
N PHE A 645 -2.40 -23.77 -13.34
CA PHE A 645 -3.86 -23.82 -13.41
C PHE A 645 -4.38 -22.97 -14.59
N SER A 646 -5.60 -23.21 -15.02
CA SER A 646 -6.34 -22.35 -15.94
C SER A 646 -7.54 -21.72 -15.24
N VAL A 647 -7.81 -20.44 -15.52
CA VAL A 647 -9.01 -19.74 -15.07
C VAL A 647 -10.10 -19.93 -16.12
N SER A 648 -11.29 -20.37 -15.70
CA SER A 648 -12.50 -20.27 -16.52
C SER A 648 -13.19 -18.92 -16.27
N GLY A 649 -13.71 -18.27 -17.32
CA GLY A 649 -14.40 -16.97 -17.22
C GLY A 649 -13.50 -15.72 -17.37
N THR A 650 -14.11 -14.53 -17.33
CA THR A 650 -13.40 -13.24 -17.45
C THR A 650 -13.23 -12.61 -16.08
N PHE A 651 -11.98 -12.33 -15.69
CA PHE A 651 -11.72 -11.68 -14.41
C PHE A 651 -11.93 -10.16 -14.50
N ASN A 652 -12.79 -9.66 -13.62
CA ASN A 652 -12.93 -8.23 -13.37
C ASN A 652 -12.41 -7.94 -11.96
N ARG A 653 -11.47 -7.00 -11.85
CA ARG A 653 -10.92 -6.57 -10.58
C ARG A 653 -12.04 -5.96 -9.72
N PRO A 654 -12.18 -6.35 -8.44
CA PRO A 654 -13.14 -5.69 -7.57
C PRO A 654 -12.71 -4.25 -7.29
N SER A 655 -13.69 -3.33 -7.28
CA SER A 655 -13.48 -1.99 -6.74
C SER A 655 -13.35 -2.10 -5.22
N VAL A 656 -12.15 -1.93 -4.69
CA VAL A 656 -11.87 -2.06 -3.26
C VAL A 656 -11.56 -0.71 -2.64
N ASP A 657 -12.22 -0.43 -1.51
CA ASP A 657 -11.87 0.66 -0.62
C ASP A 657 -10.97 0.12 0.49
N TRP A 658 -9.73 0.59 0.54
CA TRP A 658 -8.73 0.09 1.48
C TRP A 658 -8.84 0.74 2.87
N ARG A 659 -9.53 1.90 2.98
CA ARG A 659 -9.46 2.76 4.17
C ARG A 659 -10.82 3.01 4.82
N ASN A 660 -11.84 3.27 4.02
CA ASN A 660 -13.12 3.68 4.56
C ASN A 660 -13.96 2.46 4.97
N LYS A 661 -13.90 2.11 6.27
CA LYS A 661 -14.69 1.01 6.87
C LYS A 661 -16.20 1.14 6.64
N SER A 662 -16.72 2.35 6.44
CA SER A 662 -18.14 2.57 6.15
C SER A 662 -18.53 2.23 4.71
N SER A 663 -17.57 2.24 3.78
CA SER A 663 -17.77 1.92 2.37
C SER A 663 -18.33 0.50 2.20
N PRO A 664 -19.33 0.26 1.33
CA PRO A 664 -19.77 -1.10 1.00
C PRO A 664 -18.65 -1.91 0.32
N ASN A 665 -17.70 -1.21 -0.31
CA ASN A 665 -16.54 -1.78 -1.00
C ASN A 665 -15.32 -1.93 -0.09
N TYR A 666 -15.46 -1.71 1.22
CA TYR A 666 -14.36 -1.94 2.15
C TYR A 666 -13.87 -3.38 2.04
N TRP A 667 -12.57 -3.59 1.90
CA TRP A 667 -11.97 -4.89 1.55
C TRP A 667 -12.53 -6.06 2.37
N SER A 668 -12.76 -5.88 3.67
CA SER A 668 -13.28 -6.97 4.52
C SER A 668 -14.75 -7.31 4.24
N LYS A 669 -15.55 -6.34 3.79
CA LYS A 669 -16.95 -6.57 3.36
C LYS A 669 -17.04 -7.32 2.04
N LEU A 670 -15.97 -7.29 1.24
CA LEU A 670 -15.84 -8.06 0.00
C LEU A 670 -15.28 -9.47 0.24
N GLY A 671 -15.19 -9.91 1.50
CA GLY A 671 -14.57 -11.20 1.86
C GLY A 671 -13.05 -11.18 1.79
N GLY A 672 -12.43 -9.99 1.67
CA GLY A 672 -11.00 -9.83 1.74
C GLY A 672 -10.45 -10.24 3.09
N VAL A 673 -9.33 -10.95 3.06
CA VAL A 673 -8.61 -11.45 4.21
C VAL A 673 -7.18 -10.93 4.13
N PHE A 674 -6.78 -10.20 5.15
CA PHE A 674 -5.41 -9.71 5.28
C PHE A 674 -4.45 -10.90 5.47
N LEU A 675 -3.35 -10.93 4.73
CA LEU A 675 -2.35 -12.01 4.79
C LEU A 675 -1.09 -11.61 5.56
N GLY A 676 -0.79 -10.32 5.61
CA GLY A 676 0.37 -9.76 6.29
C GLY A 676 0.85 -8.48 5.64
N THR A 677 1.59 -7.68 6.40
CA THR A 677 2.40 -6.57 5.89
C THR A 677 3.84 -7.02 5.76
N SER A 678 4.58 -6.44 4.84
CA SER A 678 6.00 -6.67 4.71
C SER A 678 6.68 -5.37 4.30
N ASP A 679 7.75 -5.02 5.02
CA ASP A 679 8.69 -3.96 4.60
C ASP A 679 9.51 -4.43 3.39
N ALA A 680 9.57 -5.76 3.18
CA ALA A 680 10.11 -6.36 1.99
C ALA A 680 9.01 -6.53 0.95
N SER A 681 9.38 -6.49 -0.33
CA SER A 681 8.44 -6.73 -1.42
C SER A 681 8.02 -8.21 -1.55
N SER A 682 8.10 -9.01 -0.48
CA SER A 682 7.67 -10.42 -0.48
C SER A 682 7.14 -10.89 0.87
N LEU A 683 6.26 -11.90 0.84
CA LEU A 683 5.62 -12.54 1.98
C LEU A 683 5.54 -14.06 1.76
N ARG A 684 6.02 -14.86 2.72
CA ARG A 684 5.91 -16.33 2.71
C ARG A 684 4.79 -16.78 3.64
N LEU A 685 3.90 -17.64 3.17
CA LEU A 685 2.81 -18.18 3.98
C LEU A 685 2.26 -19.51 3.48
N PHE A 686 1.47 -20.17 4.33
CA PHE A 686 0.59 -21.27 3.92
C PHE A 686 -0.80 -20.73 3.62
N LEU A 687 -1.33 -21.10 2.45
CA LEU A 687 -2.69 -20.74 2.04
C LEU A 687 -3.64 -21.92 2.29
N PRO A 688 -4.92 -21.64 2.64
CA PRO A 688 -5.92 -22.68 2.80
C PRO A 688 -6.34 -23.28 1.46
N PRO A 689 -6.92 -24.49 1.44
CA PRO A 689 -7.38 -25.08 0.20
C PRO A 689 -8.48 -24.22 -0.43
N GLY A 690 -8.51 -24.22 -1.75
CA GLY A 690 -9.46 -23.45 -2.55
C GLY A 690 -8.80 -22.63 -3.65
N GLU A 691 -9.64 -21.81 -4.25
CA GLU A 691 -9.30 -20.92 -5.36
C GLU A 691 -9.25 -19.49 -4.84
N HIS A 692 -8.09 -18.86 -4.95
CA HIS A 692 -7.87 -17.55 -4.34
C HIS A 692 -7.64 -16.48 -5.40
N MET A 693 -8.02 -15.25 -5.05
CA MET A 693 -7.55 -14.03 -5.69
C MET A 693 -6.67 -13.31 -4.68
N LEU A 694 -5.46 -12.92 -5.08
CA LEU A 694 -4.52 -12.21 -4.23
C LEU A 694 -4.41 -10.75 -4.66
N ALA A 695 -4.18 -9.86 -3.70
CA ALA A 695 -3.86 -8.47 -3.94
C ALA A 695 -2.63 -8.06 -3.14
N ALA A 696 -1.73 -7.29 -3.77
CA ALA A 696 -0.72 -6.51 -3.08
C ALA A 696 -1.18 -5.05 -3.10
N VAL A 697 -1.29 -4.46 -1.92
CA VAL A 697 -1.55 -3.04 -1.71
C VAL A 697 -0.24 -2.41 -1.32
N VAL A 698 0.09 -1.31 -1.97
CA VAL A 698 1.25 -0.49 -1.63
C VAL A 698 0.75 0.87 -1.17
N GLU A 699 1.35 1.35 -0.09
CA GLU A 699 1.03 2.63 0.52
C GLU A 699 2.34 3.41 0.69
N ASP A 700 2.35 4.67 0.25
CA ASP A 700 3.45 5.60 0.56
C ASP A 700 3.27 6.20 1.97
N GLU A 701 4.28 6.94 2.42
CA GLU A 701 4.28 7.56 3.75
C GLU A 701 3.21 8.65 3.95
N LEU A 702 2.73 9.25 2.85
CA LEU A 702 1.71 10.29 2.82
C LEU A 702 0.30 9.70 2.65
N GLY A 703 0.23 8.38 2.59
CA GLY A 703 -0.97 7.60 2.53
C GLY A 703 -1.66 7.57 1.18
N ALA A 704 -1.01 7.82 0.04
CA ALA A 704 -1.61 7.42 -1.22
C ALA A 704 -1.40 5.91 -1.43
N VAL A 705 -2.41 5.27 -2.03
CA VAL A 705 -2.53 3.81 -2.04
C VAL A 705 -2.73 3.33 -3.47
N SER A 706 -2.01 2.28 -3.84
CA SER A 706 -2.15 1.57 -5.10
C SER A 706 -2.25 0.08 -4.86
N SER A 707 -2.74 -0.68 -5.84
CA SER A 707 -2.77 -2.13 -5.71
C SER A 707 -2.68 -2.89 -7.02
N ALA A 708 -2.01 -4.04 -6.94
CA ALA A 708 -1.84 -5.04 -7.98
C ALA A 708 -2.56 -6.33 -7.58
N TRP A 709 -2.99 -7.12 -8.57
CA TRP A 709 -3.84 -8.29 -8.36
C TRP A 709 -3.24 -9.52 -9.03
N LEU A 710 -3.53 -10.69 -8.48
CA LEU A 710 -3.15 -11.98 -9.05
C LEU A 710 -4.30 -12.96 -8.85
N VAL A 711 -4.76 -13.59 -9.93
CA VAL A 711 -5.66 -14.74 -9.82
C VAL A 711 -4.81 -15.97 -9.54
N GLY A 712 -5.17 -16.75 -8.51
CA GLY A 712 -4.38 -17.86 -7.98
C GLY A 712 -3.62 -17.48 -6.69
N PRO A 713 -2.92 -18.46 -6.07
CA PRO A 713 -2.67 -19.82 -6.54
C PRO A 713 -3.88 -20.75 -6.36
N LEU A 714 -3.86 -21.88 -7.06
CA LEU A 714 -4.78 -23.00 -6.80
C LEU A 714 -4.22 -23.85 -5.67
N VAL A 715 -4.95 -23.92 -4.56
CA VAL A 715 -4.50 -24.65 -3.37
C VAL A 715 -5.37 -25.90 -3.20
N GLN A 716 -4.75 -27.07 -3.34
CA GLN A 716 -5.42 -28.36 -3.24
C GLN A 716 -5.47 -28.84 -1.79
N GLU A 717 -6.43 -29.72 -1.47
CA GLU A 717 -6.43 -30.42 -0.19
C GLU A 717 -5.21 -31.36 -0.10
N PRO A 718 -4.46 -31.35 1.02
CA PRO A 718 -3.31 -32.23 1.18
C PRO A 718 -3.77 -33.69 1.35
N SER A 719 -3.14 -34.61 0.62
CA SER A 719 -3.41 -36.06 0.72
C SER A 719 -3.03 -36.66 2.09
N SER A 720 -2.21 -35.98 2.90
CA SER A 720 -1.78 -36.41 4.24
C SER A 720 -1.80 -35.26 5.25
N ALA A 721 -3.01 -34.77 5.56
CA ALA A 721 -3.25 -33.55 6.32
C ALA A 721 -2.66 -33.50 7.75
N ALA A 722 -2.71 -34.60 8.51
CA ALA A 722 -2.57 -34.54 9.97
C ALA A 722 -1.14 -34.33 10.48
N SER A 723 -0.15 -35.01 9.89
CA SER A 723 1.25 -34.87 10.27
C SER A 723 1.84 -33.52 9.82
N LEU A 724 1.47 -33.07 8.61
CA LEU A 724 1.90 -31.78 8.05
C LEU A 724 1.29 -30.61 8.83
N ALA A 725 0.02 -30.70 9.25
CA ALA A 725 -0.64 -29.69 10.08
C ALA A 725 0.09 -29.41 11.40
N THR A 726 0.58 -30.46 12.07
CA THR A 726 1.29 -30.31 13.35
C THR A 726 2.63 -29.62 13.13
N ALA A 727 3.40 -30.04 12.12
CA ALA A 727 4.71 -29.46 11.83
C ALA A 727 4.63 -28.01 11.34
N ALA A 728 3.67 -27.69 10.46
CA ALA A 728 3.45 -26.33 9.98
C ALA A 728 2.98 -25.40 11.09
N LEU A 729 2.08 -25.85 11.98
CA LEU A 729 1.64 -25.07 13.13
C LEU A 729 2.76 -24.87 14.14
N GLU A 730 3.58 -25.90 14.42
CA GLU A 730 4.77 -25.75 15.26
C GLU A 730 5.78 -24.76 14.67
N PHE A 731 5.95 -24.74 13.35
CA PHE A 731 6.79 -23.77 12.65
C PHE A 731 6.23 -22.34 12.73
N ALA A 732 4.93 -22.16 12.45
CA ALA A 732 4.26 -20.86 12.56
C ALA A 732 4.29 -20.32 13.99
N LEU A 733 4.10 -21.19 15.00
CA LEU A 733 4.21 -20.84 16.41
C LEU A 733 5.64 -20.44 16.82
N ARG A 734 6.68 -20.97 16.16
CA ARG A 734 8.08 -20.54 16.39
C ARG A 734 8.37 -19.16 15.81
N LEU A 735 7.72 -18.79 14.70
CA LEU A 735 7.89 -17.48 14.08
C LEU A 735 7.27 -16.34 14.91
N GLY A 736 6.28 -16.65 15.74
CA GLY A 736 5.63 -15.67 16.63
C GLY A 736 4.78 -14.62 15.90
N ASP A 737 4.59 -14.77 14.59
CA ASP A 737 3.74 -13.90 13.78
C ASP A 737 2.29 -14.41 13.83
N ALA A 738 1.40 -13.59 14.41
CA ALA A 738 0.00 -13.93 14.57
C ALA A 738 -0.69 -14.24 13.23
N GLN A 739 -0.34 -13.52 12.16
CA GLN A 739 -0.98 -13.69 10.86
C GLN A 739 -0.52 -14.98 10.18
N ILE A 740 0.76 -15.34 10.30
CA ILE A 740 1.28 -16.63 9.84
C ILE A 740 0.61 -17.78 10.61
N ILE A 741 0.43 -17.64 11.93
CA ILE A 741 -0.27 -18.63 12.77
C ILE A 741 -1.72 -18.80 12.31
N LEU A 742 -2.44 -17.69 12.08
CA LEU A 742 -3.85 -17.71 11.68
C LEU A 742 -4.06 -18.25 10.28
N ASN A 743 -3.22 -17.88 9.31
CA ASN A 743 -3.25 -18.43 7.95
C ASN A 743 -2.91 -19.92 7.94
N THR A 744 -1.95 -20.35 8.77
CA THR A 744 -1.63 -21.77 8.97
C THR A 744 -2.82 -22.51 9.58
N LEU A 745 -3.49 -21.92 10.58
CA LEU A 745 -4.67 -22.51 11.22
C LEU A 745 -5.84 -22.62 10.23
N ALA A 746 -6.13 -21.57 9.45
CA ALA A 746 -7.11 -21.61 8.36
C ALA A 746 -6.77 -22.74 7.38
N SER A 747 -5.50 -22.91 7.03
CA SER A 747 -5.05 -24.00 6.16
C SER A 747 -5.28 -25.39 6.77
N THR A 748 -5.18 -25.52 8.09
CA THR A 748 -5.38 -26.79 8.83
C THR A 748 -6.84 -27.16 9.09
N THR A 749 -7.74 -26.18 9.15
CA THR A 749 -9.14 -26.37 9.56
C THR A 749 -10.02 -26.97 8.44
N PHE A 750 -9.74 -26.64 7.17
CA PHE A 750 -10.47 -27.20 6.02
C PHE A 750 -10.27 -28.69 5.79
N THR A 751 -9.26 -29.25 6.43
CA THR A 751 -8.86 -30.64 6.27
C THR A 751 -9.90 -31.62 6.84
N MET A 752 -10.86 -31.12 7.67
CA MET A 752 -12.19 -31.56 8.14
C MET A 752 -12.86 -32.96 7.85
N SER A 753 -12.27 -33.96 7.18
CA SER A 753 -12.95 -35.27 6.89
C SER A 753 -12.93 -36.31 8.05
N ALA A 754 -13.88 -37.25 8.04
CA ALA A 754 -14.48 -38.03 9.14
C ALA A 754 -13.59 -38.92 10.06
N ASP A 755 -12.30 -39.14 9.77
CA ASP A 755 -11.41 -40.01 10.60
C ASP A 755 -10.88 -39.34 11.91
N ARG A 756 -11.48 -38.22 12.31
CA ARG A 756 -10.87 -37.17 13.16
C ARG A 756 -10.89 -37.32 14.67
N GLU A 757 -11.73 -38.17 15.24
CA GLU A 757 -11.88 -38.17 16.71
C GLU A 757 -10.68 -38.81 17.44
N ARG A 758 -9.91 -39.65 16.75
CA ARG A 758 -8.66 -40.25 17.24
C ARG A 758 -7.48 -39.27 17.15
N GLU A 759 -7.44 -38.46 16.08
CA GLU A 759 -6.33 -37.56 15.79
C GLU A 759 -6.40 -36.25 16.57
N ALA A 760 -7.62 -35.71 16.77
CA ALA A 760 -7.85 -34.57 17.66
C ALA A 760 -7.37 -34.86 19.11
N ARG A 761 -7.49 -36.11 19.58
CA ARG A 761 -6.95 -36.54 20.89
C ARG A 761 -5.42 -36.56 20.92
N SER A 762 -4.76 -36.92 19.81
CA SER A 762 -3.29 -36.93 19.69
C SER A 762 -2.71 -35.52 19.68
N CYS A 763 -3.34 -34.60 18.94
CA CYS A 763 -2.95 -33.19 18.88
C CYS A 763 -3.15 -32.49 20.25
N ARG A 764 -4.25 -32.82 20.95
CA ARG A 764 -4.55 -32.34 22.32
C ARG A 764 -3.44 -32.68 23.32
N PHE A 765 -2.87 -33.88 23.23
CA PHE A 765 -1.81 -34.35 24.13
C PHE A 765 -0.45 -33.66 23.87
N LYS A 766 -0.14 -33.35 22.61
CA LYS A 766 1.13 -32.68 22.23
C LYS A 766 1.11 -31.18 22.49
N MET A 767 -0.01 -30.50 22.25
CA MET A 767 -0.14 -29.06 22.55
C MET A 767 -0.07 -28.77 24.06
N SER A 768 -0.62 -29.63 24.92
CA SER A 768 -0.48 -29.48 26.37
C SER A 768 0.97 -29.62 26.86
N ALA A 769 1.84 -30.29 26.11
CA ALA A 769 3.25 -30.45 26.45
C ALA A 769 4.12 -29.26 26.00
N ALA A 770 3.77 -28.60 24.89
CA ALA A 770 4.51 -27.44 24.36
C ALA A 770 4.25 -26.13 25.12
N CYS A 771 3.14 -26.03 25.85
CA CYS A 771 2.61 -24.80 26.45
C CYS A 771 3.30 -24.31 27.75
N SER A 772 4.50 -24.80 28.05
CA SER A 772 5.24 -24.48 29.29
C SER A 772 6.22 -23.30 29.16
N ARG A 773 6.22 -22.57 28.04
CA ARG A 773 7.09 -21.39 27.84
C ARG A 773 6.27 -20.13 27.55
N SER A 774 6.65 -19.04 28.23
CA SER A 774 5.99 -17.73 28.26
C SER A 774 5.93 -17.09 26.87
N PHE A 775 4.74 -16.66 26.43
CA PHE A 775 4.51 -15.92 25.19
C PHE A 775 4.12 -14.47 25.50
N SER A 776 4.81 -13.51 24.86
CA SER A 776 4.46 -12.09 24.85
C SER A 776 4.14 -11.70 23.41
N HIS A 777 2.98 -11.06 23.19
CA HIS A 777 2.46 -10.54 21.92
C HIS A 777 1.68 -11.56 21.06
N VAL A 778 0.37 -11.66 21.30
CA VAL A 778 -0.60 -12.35 20.44
C VAL A 778 -1.81 -11.42 20.25
N LEU A 779 -2.23 -11.23 19.00
CA LEU A 779 -3.48 -10.58 18.60
C LEU A 779 -4.33 -11.59 17.81
N PRO A 780 -5.63 -11.78 18.09
CA PRO A 780 -6.50 -12.63 17.28
C PRO A 780 -7.22 -11.86 16.16
N ASP A 781 -7.37 -12.49 14.99
CA ASP A 781 -8.00 -11.97 13.76
C ASP A 781 -9.45 -12.52 13.55
N PHE A 782 -10.21 -11.80 12.73
CA PHE A 782 -11.61 -12.00 12.31
C PHE A 782 -11.88 -13.34 11.58
N GLN A 783 -10.85 -14.11 11.21
CA GLN A 783 -11.02 -15.42 10.55
C GLN A 783 -11.48 -16.55 11.49
N VAL A 784 -11.10 -16.52 12.78
CA VAL A 784 -11.59 -17.50 13.76
C VAL A 784 -13.11 -17.39 13.92
N VAL A 785 -13.64 -16.19 13.69
CA VAL A 785 -15.05 -15.82 13.81
C VAL A 785 -15.92 -16.40 12.69
N GLU A 786 -15.48 -16.34 11.42
CA GLU A 786 -16.20 -16.93 10.28
C GLU A 786 -16.17 -18.47 10.30
N LEU A 787 -15.03 -19.05 10.70
CA LEU A 787 -14.86 -20.49 10.91
C LEU A 787 -15.76 -21.04 12.03
N LEU A 788 -16.01 -20.25 13.08
CA LEU A 788 -16.91 -20.64 14.18
C LEU A 788 -18.39 -20.64 13.79
N LYS A 789 -18.80 -19.79 12.83
CA LYS A 789 -20.18 -19.73 12.34
C LYS A 789 -20.59 -20.96 11.51
N THR A 790 -19.61 -21.63 10.90
CA THR A 790 -19.84 -22.78 9.99
C THR A 790 -19.44 -24.13 10.61
N ALA A 791 -18.81 -24.11 11.79
CA ALA A 791 -18.28 -25.27 12.49
C ALA A 791 -19.34 -26.07 13.26
N GLY A 792 -19.31 -27.41 13.15
CA GLY A 792 -20.14 -28.30 13.96
C GLY A 792 -19.82 -28.27 15.48
N PRO A 793 -20.73 -28.77 16.34
CA PRO A 793 -20.64 -28.72 17.81
C PRO A 793 -19.30 -29.13 18.45
N SER A 794 -18.62 -30.12 17.87
CA SER A 794 -17.34 -30.65 18.37
C SER A 794 -16.15 -29.72 18.07
N VAL A 795 -16.19 -29.02 16.94
CA VAL A 795 -15.18 -28.04 16.52
C VAL A 795 -15.30 -26.78 17.38
N ALA A 796 -16.52 -26.31 17.64
CA ALA A 796 -16.80 -25.24 18.59
C ALA A 796 -16.24 -25.49 19.99
N GLY A 797 -16.42 -26.71 20.53
CA GLY A 797 -15.82 -27.09 21.82
C GLY A 797 -14.28 -27.07 21.81
N THR A 798 -13.67 -27.44 20.67
CA THR A 798 -12.21 -27.47 20.51
C THR A 798 -11.63 -26.06 20.38
N VAL A 799 -12.28 -25.18 19.63
CA VAL A 799 -11.91 -23.76 19.51
C VAL A 799 -12.09 -23.03 20.84
N SER A 800 -13.18 -23.31 21.58
CA SER A 800 -13.37 -22.79 22.94
C SER A 800 -12.25 -23.23 23.89
N HIS A 801 -11.85 -24.51 23.87
CA HIS A 801 -10.71 -25.00 24.65
C HIS A 801 -9.37 -24.36 24.22
N PHE A 802 -9.16 -24.11 22.93
CA PHE A 802 -7.98 -23.43 22.39
C PHE A 802 -7.92 -21.97 22.83
N LEU A 803 -9.02 -21.22 22.68
CA LEU A 803 -9.13 -19.83 23.16
C LEU A 803 -8.92 -19.76 24.68
N MET A 804 -9.43 -20.74 25.43
CA MET A 804 -9.21 -20.87 26.88
C MET A 804 -7.75 -21.16 27.27
N ALA A 805 -6.99 -21.82 26.40
CA ALA A 805 -5.55 -22.07 26.58
C ALA A 805 -4.72 -20.85 26.17
N LEU A 806 -5.09 -20.20 25.06
CA LEU A 806 -4.49 -18.95 24.59
C LEU A 806 -4.63 -17.84 25.63
N LEU A 807 -5.84 -17.62 26.14
CA LEU A 807 -6.13 -16.67 27.22
C LEU A 807 -5.34 -16.95 28.50
N GLY A 808 -5.06 -18.21 28.81
CA GLY A 808 -4.23 -18.59 29.96
C GLY A 808 -2.72 -18.37 29.76
N SER A 809 -2.27 -18.19 28.51
CA SER A 809 -0.85 -18.00 28.15
C SER A 809 -0.44 -16.54 27.98
N ILE A 810 -1.41 -15.64 27.89
CA ILE A 810 -1.19 -14.22 27.68
C ILE A 810 -0.86 -13.54 29.02
N ALA A 811 0.42 -13.23 29.24
CA ALA A 811 0.87 -12.57 30.48
C ALA A 811 0.61 -11.03 30.50
N SER A 812 0.30 -10.40 29.35
CA SER A 812 -0.17 -9.00 29.22
C SER A 812 -0.46 -8.65 27.74
N PRO A 813 -1.61 -8.03 27.40
CA PRO A 813 -1.63 -7.00 26.35
C PRO A 813 -2.76 -5.95 26.53
N THR A 814 -2.47 -4.70 26.20
CA THR A 814 -3.48 -3.63 26.07
C THR A 814 -4.10 -3.53 24.67
N THR A 815 -3.52 -4.15 23.63
CA THR A 815 -3.91 -3.95 22.22
C THR A 815 -4.66 -5.11 21.54
N GLY A 816 -5.02 -6.18 22.26
CA GLY A 816 -5.76 -7.34 21.70
C GLY A 816 -7.11 -7.65 22.36
N LEU A 817 -7.51 -6.87 23.36
CA LEU A 817 -8.70 -7.14 24.18
C LEU A 817 -10.01 -6.91 23.42
N ASP A 818 -10.08 -5.93 22.51
CA ASP A 818 -11.28 -5.62 21.73
C ASP A 818 -11.66 -6.75 20.77
N TYR A 819 -10.67 -7.36 20.08
CA TYR A 819 -10.88 -8.49 19.17
C TYR A 819 -11.24 -9.80 19.88
N LEU A 820 -10.70 -10.03 21.07
CA LEU A 820 -11.08 -11.18 21.91
C LEU A 820 -12.53 -11.04 22.42
N LEU A 821 -12.96 -9.82 22.73
CA LEU A 821 -14.32 -9.52 23.16
C LEU A 821 -15.32 -9.71 22.01
N GLU A 822 -14.93 -9.33 20.80
CA GLU A 822 -15.69 -9.56 19.57
C GLU A 822 -15.81 -11.06 19.25
N ALA A 823 -14.73 -11.84 19.41
CA ALA A 823 -14.78 -13.30 19.29
C ALA A 823 -15.74 -13.96 20.32
N ALA A 824 -15.81 -13.44 21.54
CA ALA A 824 -16.75 -13.89 22.56
C ALA A 824 -18.22 -13.55 22.23
N LEU A 825 -18.47 -12.36 21.66
CA LEU A 825 -19.79 -11.94 21.17
C LEU A 825 -20.28 -12.81 20.01
N LEU A 826 -19.36 -13.23 19.12
CA LEU A 826 -19.68 -14.04 17.96
C LEU A 826 -19.87 -15.53 18.29
N MET A 827 -19.16 -16.04 19.30
CA MET A 827 -19.46 -17.34 19.89
C MET A 827 -20.90 -17.40 20.39
N LYS A 828 -21.40 -16.34 21.06
CA LYS A 828 -22.82 -16.27 21.46
C LYS A 828 -23.76 -16.44 20.24
N THR A 829 -23.54 -15.70 19.14
CA THR A 829 -24.42 -15.78 17.96
C THR A 829 -24.42 -17.15 17.28
N ALA A 830 -23.30 -17.89 17.37
CA ALA A 830 -23.21 -19.24 16.81
C ALA A 830 -23.87 -20.34 17.69
N PHE A 831 -24.24 -20.03 18.94
CA PHE A 831 -24.62 -21.04 19.95
C PHE A 831 -26.06 -20.92 20.48
N GLU A 832 -26.95 -20.16 19.84
CA GLU A 832 -28.33 -19.94 20.31
C GLU A 832 -29.20 -21.21 20.42
N GLU A 833 -28.83 -22.34 19.80
CA GLU A 833 -29.64 -23.58 19.81
C GLU A 833 -29.34 -24.59 20.95
N GLU A 834 -28.23 -24.47 21.71
CA GLU A 834 -27.91 -25.39 22.84
C GLU A 834 -27.47 -24.62 24.11
N ALA A 835 -28.42 -23.96 24.76
CA ALA A 835 -28.18 -22.90 25.75
C ALA A 835 -27.55 -23.34 27.10
N SER A 836 -27.81 -24.56 27.61
CA SER A 836 -27.44 -24.90 29.00
C SER A 836 -26.01 -25.44 29.18
N LEU A 837 -25.53 -26.32 28.29
CA LEU A 837 -24.19 -26.91 28.39
C LEU A 837 -23.07 -25.92 28.01
N ARG A 838 -23.41 -24.88 27.23
CA ARG A 838 -22.47 -23.90 26.67
C ARG A 838 -22.42 -22.58 27.44
N ALA A 839 -23.43 -22.30 28.25
CA ALA A 839 -23.44 -21.22 29.25
C ALA A 839 -22.23 -21.30 30.19
N ASP A 840 -21.85 -22.50 30.64
CA ASP A 840 -20.71 -22.66 31.56
C ASP A 840 -19.36 -22.39 30.87
N GLN A 841 -19.22 -22.75 29.59
CA GLN A 841 -18.01 -22.50 28.80
C GLN A 841 -17.84 -21.01 28.48
N LEU A 842 -18.93 -20.34 28.08
CA LEU A 842 -18.93 -18.89 27.84
C LEU A 842 -18.65 -18.11 29.12
N ARG A 843 -19.22 -18.54 30.26
CA ARG A 843 -18.92 -17.97 31.59
C ARG A 843 -17.45 -18.15 31.95
N ALA A 844 -16.89 -19.34 31.73
CA ALA A 844 -15.48 -19.61 32.01
C ALA A 844 -14.52 -18.79 31.12
N LEU A 845 -14.90 -18.54 29.86
CA LEU A 845 -14.12 -17.73 28.93
C LEU A 845 -14.11 -16.25 29.31
N LEU A 846 -15.28 -15.70 29.64
CA LEU A 846 -15.38 -14.32 30.12
C LEU A 846 -14.73 -14.12 31.49
N SER A 847 -14.75 -15.16 32.32
CA SER A 847 -14.06 -15.17 33.60
C SER A 847 -12.53 -15.02 33.38
N LYS A 848 -11.95 -15.84 32.50
CA LYS A 848 -10.52 -15.74 32.12
C LYS A 848 -10.16 -14.45 31.38
N PHE A 849 -11.06 -13.93 30.54
CA PHE A 849 -10.88 -12.63 29.90
C PHE A 849 -10.78 -11.52 30.94
N GLY A 850 -11.60 -11.59 32.00
CA GLY A 850 -11.47 -10.76 33.18
C GLY A 850 -10.08 -10.85 33.82
N ASP A 851 -9.56 -12.07 34.05
CA ASP A 851 -8.21 -12.25 34.62
C ASP A 851 -7.13 -11.56 33.78
N ALA A 852 -7.19 -11.70 32.46
CA ALA A 852 -6.27 -11.04 31.53
C ALA A 852 -6.44 -9.50 31.51
N MET A 853 -7.64 -8.99 31.80
CA MET A 853 -7.86 -7.56 31.97
C MET A 853 -7.24 -7.04 33.28
N VAL A 854 -7.39 -7.78 34.39
CA VAL A 854 -6.87 -7.44 35.73
C VAL A 854 -5.36 -7.24 35.70
N THR A 855 -4.61 -8.13 35.02
CA THR A 855 -3.15 -8.03 34.92
C THR A 855 -2.69 -6.73 34.26
N GLY A 856 -3.55 -6.07 33.48
CA GLY A 856 -3.31 -4.76 32.88
C GLY A 856 -3.94 -3.57 33.63
N VAL A 857 -4.53 -3.76 34.82
CA VAL A 857 -5.06 -2.69 35.67
C VAL A 857 -3.96 -2.22 36.61
N ALA A 858 -3.35 -1.07 36.34
CA ALA A 858 -2.38 -0.47 37.26
C ALA A 858 -3.11 0.23 38.43
N GLY A 859 -3.05 -0.34 39.64
CA GLY A 859 -3.57 0.30 40.86
C GLY A 859 -5.10 0.22 41.03
N SER A 860 -5.71 1.17 41.77
CA SER A 860 -7.15 1.24 42.04
C SER A 860 -8.02 1.71 40.85
N GLY A 861 -7.42 1.77 39.65
CA GLY A 861 -8.08 2.17 38.41
C GLY A 861 -9.11 1.15 37.94
N GLU A 862 -10.06 1.60 37.14
CA GLU A 862 -11.04 0.75 36.46
C GLU A 862 -10.68 0.66 34.97
N LYS A 863 -10.77 -0.53 34.39
CA LYS A 863 -10.50 -0.75 32.95
C LYS A 863 -11.76 -1.23 32.26
N HIS A 864 -12.11 -0.56 31.15
CA HIS A 864 -13.26 -0.89 30.32
C HIS A 864 -12.79 -1.41 28.95
N VAL A 865 -13.47 -2.45 28.46
CA VAL A 865 -13.35 -2.94 27.08
C VAL A 865 -14.75 -3.11 26.53
N LYS A 866 -15.01 -2.62 25.32
CA LYS A 866 -16.34 -2.63 24.69
C LYS A 866 -16.27 -3.16 23.26
N SER A 867 -17.10 -4.14 22.96
CA SER A 867 -17.40 -4.63 21.62
C SER A 867 -18.85 -4.28 21.35
N LEU A 868 -19.09 -3.08 20.82
CA LEU A 868 -20.41 -2.65 20.38
C LEU A 868 -20.51 -2.97 18.88
N ASP A 869 -21.52 -3.77 18.53
CA ASP A 869 -21.87 -4.04 17.13
C ASP A 869 -22.17 -2.70 16.43
N HIS A 870 -21.53 -2.49 15.29
CA HIS A 870 -21.58 -1.21 14.56
C HIS A 870 -22.85 -1.11 13.70
N LEU A 871 -23.61 -2.20 13.59
CA LEU A 871 -24.95 -2.18 13.03
C LEU A 871 -25.88 -1.42 14.01
N ALA A 872 -26.80 -0.62 13.47
CA ALA A 872 -27.53 0.48 14.13
C ALA A 872 -28.28 0.20 15.46
N ASP A 873 -28.20 -0.99 16.03
CA ASP A 873 -29.07 -1.50 17.11
C ASP A 873 -28.45 -1.46 18.52
N GLN A 874 -27.22 -0.94 18.70
CA GLN A 874 -26.52 -0.85 20.00
C GLN A 874 -26.38 -2.18 20.77
N MET A 875 -26.37 -3.32 20.07
CA MET A 875 -26.11 -4.63 20.68
C MET A 875 -24.60 -4.80 20.91
N GLY A 876 -24.19 -5.47 21.99
CA GLY A 876 -22.77 -5.62 22.26
C GLY A 876 -22.42 -6.15 23.64
N LEU A 877 -21.12 -6.27 23.89
CA LEU A 877 -20.55 -6.74 25.16
C LEU A 877 -19.62 -5.66 25.72
N GLU A 878 -19.80 -5.32 26.98
CA GLU A 878 -18.94 -4.40 27.72
C GLU A 878 -18.44 -5.12 28.97
N VAL A 879 -17.12 -5.20 29.14
CA VAL A 879 -16.50 -5.78 30.34
C VAL A 879 -15.73 -4.67 31.05
N ALA A 880 -16.06 -4.48 32.32
CA ALA A 880 -15.38 -3.55 33.22
C ALA A 880 -14.78 -4.34 34.38
N VAL A 881 -13.52 -4.05 34.70
CA VAL A 881 -12.80 -4.73 35.78
C VAL A 881 -12.08 -3.73 36.66
N LYS A 882 -12.13 -3.96 37.96
CA LYS A 882 -11.47 -3.13 38.97
C LYS A 882 -10.98 -3.96 40.15
N ASP A 883 -9.77 -3.68 40.58
CA ASP A 883 -9.20 -4.21 41.81
C ASP A 883 -9.52 -3.30 42.99
N ILE A 884 -10.03 -3.88 44.07
CA ILE A 884 -10.45 -3.19 45.29
C ILE A 884 -9.77 -3.86 46.48
N SER A 885 -9.29 -3.09 47.45
CA SER A 885 -8.75 -3.71 48.66
C SER A 885 -9.85 -4.46 49.40
N LEU A 886 -9.53 -5.63 49.97
CA LEU A 886 -10.48 -6.42 50.75
C LEU A 886 -11.06 -5.59 51.91
N HIS A 887 -10.24 -4.72 52.50
CA HIS A 887 -10.65 -3.78 53.54
C HIS A 887 -11.73 -2.81 53.05
N ASP A 888 -11.57 -2.25 51.86
CA ASP A 888 -12.56 -1.34 51.27
C ASP A 888 -13.81 -2.09 50.82
N ALA A 889 -13.67 -3.30 50.27
CA ALA A 889 -14.79 -4.15 49.87
C ALA A 889 -15.65 -4.58 51.08
N VAL A 890 -15.04 -4.85 52.24
CA VAL A 890 -15.74 -5.18 53.50
C VAL A 890 -16.44 -3.96 54.11
N ARG A 891 -15.89 -2.74 53.96
CA ARG A 891 -16.48 -1.53 54.54
C ARG A 891 -17.52 -0.85 53.65
N HIS A 892 -17.27 -0.81 52.35
CA HIS A 892 -18.01 0.01 51.40
C HIS A 892 -18.64 -0.79 50.25
N GLY A 893 -18.38 -2.10 50.17
CA GLY A 893 -18.78 -2.94 49.05
C GLY A 893 -17.85 -2.81 47.84
N VAL A 894 -18.18 -3.52 46.77
CA VAL A 894 -17.46 -3.50 45.50
C VAL A 894 -18.20 -2.56 44.55
N SER A 895 -17.52 -1.53 44.02
CA SER A 895 -18.10 -0.60 43.05
C SER A 895 -17.29 -0.59 41.74
N VAL A 896 -17.95 -1.03 40.66
CA VAL A 896 -17.38 -1.14 39.30
C VAL A 896 -18.46 -0.70 38.31
N ALA A 897 -18.12 0.09 37.30
CA ALA A 897 -19.00 0.56 36.23
C ALA A 897 -20.34 1.14 36.69
N GLY A 898 -20.35 1.82 37.85
CA GLY A 898 -21.55 2.40 38.45
C GLY A 898 -22.46 1.42 39.21
N PHE A 899 -22.14 0.13 39.25
CA PHE A 899 -22.82 -0.85 40.10
C PHE A 899 -22.06 -0.98 41.41
N SER A 900 -22.78 -0.92 42.53
CA SER A 900 -22.21 -1.09 43.87
C SER A 900 -22.89 -2.26 44.58
N THR A 901 -22.08 -3.15 45.16
CA THR A 901 -22.59 -4.20 46.04
C THR A 901 -22.73 -3.67 47.47
N LEU A 902 -23.51 -4.37 48.30
CA LEU A 902 -23.45 -4.14 49.74
C LEU A 902 -22.05 -4.50 50.29
N PRO A 903 -21.66 -3.94 51.45
CA PRO A 903 -20.43 -4.32 52.13
C PRO A 903 -20.36 -5.84 52.32
N LEU A 904 -19.22 -6.44 51.98
CA LEU A 904 -19.04 -7.89 52.09
C LEU A 904 -19.02 -8.27 53.57
N SER A 905 -19.86 -9.22 53.98
CA SER A 905 -19.78 -9.83 55.31
C SER A 905 -18.41 -10.46 55.51
N GLU A 906 -17.85 -10.35 56.71
CA GLU A 906 -16.51 -10.83 57.05
C GLU A 906 -16.33 -12.30 56.65
N ILE A 907 -15.52 -12.56 55.62
CA ILE A 907 -15.34 -13.89 55.04
C ILE A 907 -14.17 -14.57 55.75
N GLU A 908 -14.46 -15.40 56.75
CA GLU A 908 -13.46 -16.25 57.41
C GLU A 908 -12.85 -17.24 56.40
N GLY A 909 -11.53 -17.14 56.19
CA GLY A 909 -10.77 -18.10 55.38
C GLY A 909 -9.74 -17.41 54.47
N GLN A 910 -8.52 -17.94 54.47
CA GLN A 910 -7.31 -17.47 53.76
C GLN A 910 -6.68 -16.16 54.27
N ALA A 911 -5.81 -16.31 55.27
CA ALA A 911 -4.82 -15.29 55.62
C ALA A 911 -3.84 -15.09 54.43
N GLY A 912 -3.60 -13.83 54.04
CA GLY A 912 -2.53 -13.47 53.10
C GLY A 912 -2.95 -12.79 51.79
N CYS A 913 -4.24 -12.54 51.55
CA CYS A 913 -4.70 -11.91 50.32
C CYS A 913 -5.64 -10.74 50.60
N GLY A 914 -5.14 -9.54 50.31
CA GLY A 914 -5.78 -8.27 50.65
C GLY A 914 -6.55 -7.60 49.51
N MET A 915 -6.81 -8.30 48.39
CA MET A 915 -7.48 -7.73 47.22
C MET A 915 -8.71 -8.56 46.81
N VAL A 916 -9.76 -7.84 46.42
CA VAL A 916 -10.99 -8.36 45.80
C VAL A 916 -11.12 -7.70 44.43
N THR A 917 -11.23 -8.52 43.39
CA THR A 917 -11.48 -8.05 42.04
C THR A 917 -12.99 -8.06 41.78
N GLY A 918 -13.54 -6.93 41.36
CA GLY A 918 -14.88 -6.85 40.80
C GLY A 918 -14.82 -6.82 39.27
N GLN A 919 -15.53 -7.75 38.63
CA GLN A 919 -15.76 -7.77 37.19
C GLN A 919 -17.24 -7.60 36.90
N ILE A 920 -17.57 -6.70 35.99
CA ILE A 920 -18.93 -6.55 35.46
C ILE A 920 -18.90 -6.80 33.97
N THR A 921 -19.71 -7.78 33.56
CA THR A 921 -19.94 -8.08 32.15
C THR A 921 -21.35 -7.64 31.80
N THR A 922 -21.46 -6.60 30.99
CA THR A 922 -22.71 -6.05 30.49
C THR A 922 -22.97 -6.55 29.09
N TRP A 923 -24.04 -7.33 28.93
CA TRP A 923 -24.58 -7.75 27.67
C TRP A 923 -25.65 -6.74 27.24
N ARG A 924 -25.34 -5.85 26.30
CA ARG A 924 -26.29 -4.85 25.81
C ARG A 924 -27.31 -5.54 24.91
N ARG A 925 -28.59 -5.38 25.25
CA ARG A 925 -29.76 -5.91 24.53
C ARG A 925 -29.55 -7.38 24.16
N SER A 926 -29.19 -8.20 25.14
CA SER A 926 -28.72 -9.57 24.95
C SER A 926 -28.82 -10.40 26.24
N ASN A 927 -29.46 -11.58 26.19
CA ASN A 927 -29.53 -12.55 27.30
C ASN A 927 -28.91 -13.91 26.93
N PRO A 928 -27.58 -14.04 26.88
CA PRO A 928 -26.92 -15.23 26.31
C PRO A 928 -26.98 -16.46 27.21
N TYR A 929 -27.35 -16.31 28.49
CA TYR A 929 -27.44 -17.42 29.43
C TYR A 929 -28.88 -17.84 29.71
N ALA A 930 -29.84 -17.30 28.95
CA ALA A 930 -31.27 -17.52 29.14
C ALA A 930 -31.65 -17.38 30.63
N TRP A 931 -31.22 -16.29 31.28
CA TRP A 931 -31.56 -16.10 32.68
C TRP A 931 -33.09 -16.01 32.85
N PRO A 932 -33.66 -16.72 33.84
CA PRO A 932 -35.08 -16.63 34.12
C PRO A 932 -35.41 -15.23 34.67
N ASN A 933 -36.55 -14.67 34.28
CA ASN A 933 -37.03 -13.43 34.89
C ASN A 933 -37.55 -13.75 36.29
N VAL A 934 -36.76 -13.40 37.30
CA VAL A 934 -37.08 -13.66 38.72
C VAL A 934 -38.06 -12.63 39.31
N SER A 935 -38.47 -11.60 38.55
CA SER A 935 -39.15 -10.42 39.09
C SER A 935 -40.69 -10.41 39.02
N LYS A 936 -41.35 -11.48 38.56
CA LYS A 936 -42.82 -11.60 38.65
C LYS A 936 -43.22 -13.06 38.88
N ASP A 937 -44.24 -13.27 39.70
CA ASP A 937 -44.86 -14.54 40.14
C ASP A 937 -45.43 -15.45 39.01
N ALA A 938 -44.75 -15.55 37.86
CA ALA A 938 -45.09 -16.44 36.76
C ALA A 938 -43.88 -17.35 36.46
N PRO A 939 -43.91 -18.64 36.85
CA PRO A 939 -42.85 -19.58 36.49
C PRO A 939 -42.79 -19.72 34.96
N GLY A 940 -41.62 -19.45 34.38
CA GLY A 940 -41.31 -19.83 32.99
C GLY A 940 -41.22 -18.71 31.95
N ARG A 941 -41.09 -17.42 32.32
CA ARG A 941 -40.69 -16.39 31.33
C ARG A 941 -39.22 -16.03 31.49
N TYR A 942 -38.42 -16.37 30.49
CA TYR A 942 -37.02 -15.94 30.35
C TYR A 942 -36.94 -14.41 30.21
N VAL A 943 -35.83 -13.80 30.67
CA VAL A 943 -35.52 -12.40 30.35
C VAL A 943 -35.40 -12.27 28.83
N SER A 944 -35.98 -11.21 28.25
CA SER A 944 -36.01 -11.05 26.80
C SER A 944 -34.59 -10.91 26.22
N ASN A 945 -34.38 -11.41 25.01
CA ASN A 945 -33.09 -11.31 24.31
C ASN A 945 -32.72 -9.87 23.96
N VAL A 946 -33.61 -8.89 24.11
CA VAL A 946 -33.35 -7.45 23.87
C VAL A 946 -33.14 -6.65 25.16
N THR A 947 -33.01 -7.30 26.31
CA THR A 947 -32.75 -6.62 27.60
C THR A 947 -31.25 -6.51 27.87
N ASP A 948 -30.81 -5.42 28.47
CA ASP A 948 -29.44 -5.31 28.99
C ASP A 948 -29.31 -6.25 30.19
N VAL A 949 -28.30 -7.12 30.18
CA VAL A 949 -28.02 -7.99 31.32
C VAL A 949 -26.62 -7.79 31.86
N HIS A 950 -26.55 -7.53 33.15
CA HIS A 950 -25.30 -7.30 33.88
C HIS A 950 -24.96 -8.53 34.73
N VAL A 951 -23.78 -9.10 34.50
CA VAL A 951 -23.20 -10.17 35.32
C VAL A 951 -22.12 -9.56 36.18
N ILE A 952 -22.30 -9.65 37.49
CA ILE A 952 -21.30 -9.22 38.45
C ILE A 952 -20.59 -10.47 38.96
N GLU A 953 -19.29 -10.55 38.71
CA GLU A 953 -18.42 -11.59 39.23
C GLU A 953 -17.42 -10.96 40.21
N MET A 954 -17.37 -11.49 41.42
CA MET A 954 -16.41 -11.06 42.44
C MET A 954 -15.39 -12.18 42.67
N ARG A 955 -14.12 -11.82 42.71
CA ARG A 955 -13.03 -12.76 42.99
C ARG A 955 -12.20 -12.30 44.17
N ARG A 956 -11.75 -13.26 44.97
CA ARG A 956 -10.75 -13.05 46.02
C ARG A 956 -9.54 -13.90 45.64
N CYS A 957 -8.39 -13.26 45.39
CA CYS A 957 -7.15 -13.94 45.02
C CYS A 957 -7.24 -14.79 43.75
N GLY A 958 -8.00 -14.33 42.76
CA GLY A 958 -8.24 -15.07 41.51
C GLY A 958 -9.26 -16.22 41.64
N ALA A 959 -9.83 -16.47 42.82
CA ALA A 959 -10.91 -17.44 43.00
C ALA A 959 -12.28 -16.75 43.06
N VAL A 960 -13.28 -17.29 42.36
CA VAL A 960 -14.65 -16.77 42.35
C VAL A 960 -15.27 -16.89 43.75
N LEU A 961 -15.76 -15.77 44.29
CA LEU A 961 -16.51 -15.72 45.53
C LEU A 961 -17.92 -16.27 45.28
N ASN A 962 -18.20 -17.46 45.79
CA ASN A 962 -19.54 -18.02 45.74
C ASN A 962 -20.39 -17.39 46.84
N ILE A 963 -21.22 -16.42 46.49
CA ILE A 963 -22.17 -15.78 47.41
C ILE A 963 -23.43 -16.65 47.51
N SER A 964 -23.26 -17.91 47.89
CA SER A 964 -24.37 -18.81 48.18
C SER A 964 -24.78 -18.65 49.65
N GLY A 965 -25.29 -17.46 49.98
CA GLY A 965 -25.93 -17.16 51.27
C GLY A 965 -27.38 -16.73 51.01
N ALA A 966 -28.33 -17.25 51.78
CA ALA A 966 -29.78 -17.25 51.53
C ALA A 966 -30.50 -15.87 51.39
N HIS A 967 -29.78 -14.77 51.23
CA HIS A 967 -30.33 -13.44 50.99
C HIS A 967 -29.35 -12.58 50.17
N ALA A 968 -29.29 -12.75 48.85
CA ALA A 968 -28.94 -11.68 47.87
C ALA A 968 -28.63 -12.26 46.47
N LEU A 969 -29.67 -12.51 45.69
CA LEU A 969 -29.64 -12.32 44.25
C LEU A 969 -30.98 -11.67 43.88
N ILE A 970 -31.15 -10.43 44.34
CA ILE A 970 -32.19 -9.56 43.76
C ILE A 970 -31.59 -9.09 42.43
N GLY A 971 -31.97 -9.77 41.34
CA GLY A 971 -31.76 -9.23 40.00
C GLY A 971 -32.59 -7.96 39.88
N CYS A 972 -31.99 -6.80 40.13
CA CYS A 972 -32.59 -5.53 39.80
C CYS A 972 -32.55 -5.38 38.27
N CYS A 973 -33.67 -5.70 37.61
CA CYS A 973 -33.97 -5.19 36.29
C CYS A 973 -34.47 -3.76 36.45
N PHE A 974 -33.83 -2.78 35.82
CA PHE A 974 -34.43 -1.48 35.52
C PHE A 974 -34.89 -1.45 34.07
#